data_AF-A0A258HLT1-F1
#
_entry.id   AF-A0A258HLT1-F1
#
_cell.length_a   1.000
_cell.length_b   1.000
_cell.length_c   1.000
_cell.angle_alpha   90.00
_cell.angle_beta   90.00
_cell.angle_gamma   90.00
#
_symmetry.space_group_name_H-M   'P 1'
#
loop_
_entity.id
_entity.type
_entity.pdbx_description
1 polymer ?
#
loop_
_entity_poly.entity_id
_entity_poly.type
_entity_poly.pdbx_seq_one_letter_code
_entity_poly.pdbx_strand_id
1 'polypeptide(L)'
;MSDRPTGLAPSRVVAVLGPTNTGKTHLAVERMLGHASGMIGLPLRLLAREIYERIVKQRGANAVALITGEEKIIPARPHFWVCTVEAMPLEREVEFLAIDEIQLAADPERGHVFTERLLHARGRFETMFLGASTMAPLMRRLIPDLEIVTRERLSNLTYAGSKKLTRLPRRSAIVAFSTEQVYAIAELIRRQRGGAAVVMGSLSPRTRNAQVGLFQSGEVDFLVATDAIGMGLNMDVDHVAFAGMRKFDGRRTRWLHAHEIAQIAGRAGRHIRDGTFGVTGEAEELDEDLVEQVVEHRFDPIQAIEWRNARLDFDTLPDLLRSLVQPPNVSGLKLTGQALDETLLRRALQDDEVKRIGRSRGTIMRLWEACQLPDFQKTTLDEHARLSRDVFHALTGKRGRLTDDWFAPRLAEVDRDDGQIDQLSARLAGVRTLSYIANRPDWLDGMKGWRERTRALEDRLSDVLHERLTARFVDRKTTALMRSLHDHAQTMAEVADDGVVTVDGEAVGHLDGVRFAIASGGSALADRTLKTAALRAVGPEIARRLGALAGDGDDAFSVTPEGDVLWSGALAAKIINTEPFSPRVRLMGDLGPQAARDRAQRRIEAWLASEAGRALRDLRRLKQAVESGALKGLPRGIAFRLLEAGGVIDRRDVERDLAALSQVERRTIKAFAIRVGTHSVWLPGALKPRSRILSQAFAAAEPFRARPEGLTLLPGAAPSPRALSAFGVRTAGRWAVPVEDLERASDLRRETKGNLSDEALKSLGWTIGDAKAIWTALKTVRARMPDREGKPVVARPDSPFAKLAELTAPAQPARRKRPRRKTAAAS
;
A
#
# COMPACT_ATOMS: atom_id res chain seq x y z
N MET A 1 23.11 23.64 -50.55
CA MET A 1 23.67 24.89 -51.11
C MET A 1 22.85 26.04 -50.56
N SER A 2 23.51 27.00 -49.90
CA SER A 2 22.89 28.05 -49.10
C SER A 2 22.80 29.33 -49.92
N ASP A 3 21.59 29.75 -50.29
CA ASP A 3 21.32 31.06 -50.91
C ASP A 3 21.41 32.15 -49.82
N ARG A 4 22.63 32.49 -49.37
CA ARG A 4 22.87 33.57 -48.39
C ARG A 4 23.42 34.81 -49.09
N PRO A 5 22.85 36.01 -48.84
CA PRO A 5 23.45 37.27 -49.27
C PRO A 5 24.78 37.52 -48.54
N THR A 6 25.76 38.07 -49.25
CA THR A 6 27.13 38.32 -48.79
C THR A 6 27.20 39.54 -47.86
N GLY A 7 27.80 39.40 -46.67
CA GLY A 7 28.18 40.54 -45.80
C GLY A 7 27.99 40.37 -44.29
N LEU A 8 27.17 39.41 -43.84
CA LEU A 8 27.00 39.09 -42.42
C LEU A 8 27.86 37.88 -42.03
N ALA A 9 28.42 37.90 -40.81
CA ALA A 9 29.09 36.74 -40.24
C ALA A 9 28.13 35.53 -40.26
N PRO A 10 28.61 34.30 -40.52
CA PRO A 10 27.74 33.14 -40.62
C PRO A 10 26.98 32.93 -39.31
N SER A 11 25.65 32.80 -39.40
CA SER A 11 24.79 32.42 -38.27
C SER A 11 25.34 31.16 -37.60
N ARG A 12 25.61 31.24 -36.29
CA ARG A 12 26.12 30.13 -35.49
C ARG A 12 25.06 29.04 -35.43
N VAL A 13 25.42 27.80 -35.79
CA VAL A 13 24.53 26.64 -35.70
C VAL A 13 25.04 25.70 -34.62
N VAL A 14 24.22 25.48 -33.59
CA VAL A 14 24.57 24.63 -32.45
C VAL A 14 23.51 23.56 -32.23
N ALA A 15 23.92 22.33 -31.95
CA ALA A 15 23.08 21.25 -31.47
C ALA A 15 23.40 20.98 -30.00
N VAL A 16 22.43 21.23 -29.12
CA VAL A 16 22.52 20.86 -27.72
C VAL A 16 21.86 19.49 -27.57
N LEU A 17 22.66 18.45 -27.36
CA LEU A 17 22.21 17.06 -27.39
C LEU A 17 22.40 16.39 -26.03
N GLY A 18 21.46 15.52 -25.65
CA GLY A 18 21.52 14.79 -24.39
C GLY A 18 20.18 14.13 -24.05
N PRO A 19 20.11 13.31 -22.99
CA PRO A 19 18.88 12.65 -22.56
C PRO A 19 17.81 13.63 -22.07
N THR A 20 16.64 13.12 -21.69
CA THR A 20 15.59 13.91 -21.03
C THR A 20 16.07 14.44 -19.67
N ASN A 21 15.41 15.46 -19.11
CA ASN A 21 15.79 16.08 -17.83
C ASN A 21 17.22 16.69 -17.78
N THR A 22 17.65 17.36 -18.86
CA THR A 22 18.97 18.01 -18.99
C THR A 22 18.92 19.54 -19.08
N GLY A 23 17.73 20.15 -18.97
CA GLY A 23 17.55 21.60 -19.03
C GLY A 23 17.81 22.24 -20.41
N LYS A 24 17.80 21.46 -21.50
CA LYS A 24 18.04 21.94 -22.88
C LYS A 24 17.05 23.03 -23.32
N THR A 25 15.76 22.78 -23.20
CA THR A 25 14.71 23.75 -23.58
C THR A 25 14.77 25.01 -22.71
N HIS A 26 15.15 24.88 -21.44
CA HIS A 26 15.38 26.01 -20.56
C HIS A 26 16.50 26.92 -21.08
N LEU A 27 17.64 26.33 -21.41
CA LEU A 27 18.79 27.03 -22.00
C LEU A 27 18.41 27.74 -23.31
N ALA A 28 17.66 27.07 -24.20
CA ALA A 28 17.23 27.67 -25.45
C ALA A 28 16.33 28.89 -25.24
N VAL A 29 15.37 28.81 -24.30
CA VAL A 29 14.51 29.95 -23.97
C VAL A 29 15.30 31.09 -23.35
N GLU A 30 16.24 30.82 -22.44
CA GLU A 30 17.10 31.87 -21.87
C GLU A 30 17.95 32.57 -22.93
N ARG A 31 18.55 31.78 -23.83
CA ARG A 31 19.33 32.35 -24.94
C ARG A 31 18.44 33.16 -25.88
N MET A 32 17.28 32.63 -26.27
CA MET A 32 16.30 33.33 -27.08
C MET A 32 15.93 34.69 -26.49
N LEU A 33 15.68 34.73 -25.18
CA LEU A 33 15.31 35.95 -24.45
C LEU A 33 16.44 36.97 -24.29
N GLY A 34 17.68 36.59 -24.60
CA GLY A 34 18.84 37.48 -24.68
C GLY A 34 19.03 38.14 -26.06
N HIS A 35 18.31 37.69 -27.08
CA HIS A 35 18.29 38.29 -28.42
C HIS A 35 17.11 39.27 -28.57
N ALA A 36 17.17 40.19 -29.55
CA ALA A 36 16.11 41.19 -29.76
C ALA A 36 14.83 40.60 -30.36
N SER A 37 14.94 39.47 -31.06
CA SER A 37 13.82 38.67 -31.54
C SER A 37 14.16 37.18 -31.57
N GLY A 38 13.14 36.33 -31.44
CA GLY A 38 13.36 34.90 -31.38
C GLY A 38 12.18 34.05 -31.81
N MET A 39 12.46 32.84 -32.29
CA MET A 39 11.46 31.84 -32.64
C MET A 39 11.84 30.48 -32.07
N ILE A 40 10.88 29.76 -31.48
CA ILE A 40 11.07 28.39 -31.02
C ILE A 40 9.98 27.46 -31.56
N GLY A 41 10.41 26.40 -32.23
CA GLY A 41 9.57 25.30 -32.71
C GLY A 41 9.56 24.15 -31.71
N LEU A 42 8.37 23.76 -31.27
CA LEU A 42 8.15 22.71 -30.27
C LEU A 42 7.33 21.56 -30.88
N PRO A 43 7.56 20.31 -30.49
CA PRO A 43 6.91 19.17 -31.15
C PRO A 43 5.44 19.00 -30.79
N LEU A 44 4.99 19.64 -29.70
CA LEU A 44 3.65 19.48 -29.15
C LEU A 44 3.03 20.84 -28.83
N ARG A 45 1.74 20.99 -29.14
CA ARG A 45 0.91 22.16 -28.80
C ARG A 45 0.99 22.49 -27.30
N LEU A 46 1.04 21.47 -26.46
CA LEU A 46 1.11 21.64 -25.01
C LEU A 46 2.42 22.29 -24.54
N LEU A 47 3.56 21.87 -25.10
CA LEU A 47 4.86 22.50 -24.84
C LEU A 47 4.88 23.94 -25.37
N ALA A 48 4.34 24.18 -26.56
CA ALA A 48 4.21 25.52 -27.11
C ALA A 48 3.43 26.45 -26.16
N ARG A 49 2.34 25.95 -25.57
CA ARG A 49 1.57 26.72 -24.59
C ARG A 49 2.36 27.01 -23.31
N GLU A 50 3.02 26.00 -22.75
CA GLU A 50 3.84 26.15 -21.53
C GLU A 50 4.95 27.20 -21.72
N ILE A 51 5.70 27.11 -22.82
CA ILE A 51 6.78 28.05 -23.13
C ILE A 51 6.22 29.45 -23.42
N TYR A 52 5.09 29.56 -24.12
CA TYR A 52 4.41 30.83 -24.34
C TYR A 52 4.06 31.51 -23.01
N GLU A 53 3.37 30.81 -22.10
CA GLU A 53 2.97 31.37 -20.81
C GLU A 53 4.18 31.78 -19.96
N ARG A 54 5.26 30.99 -20.01
CA ARG A 54 6.51 31.32 -19.33
C ARG A 54 7.14 32.61 -19.84
N ILE A 55 7.21 32.79 -21.15
CA ILE A 55 7.80 33.98 -21.78
C ILE A 55 6.89 35.20 -21.55
N VAL A 56 5.58 35.04 -21.66
CA VAL A 56 4.60 36.10 -21.36
C VAL A 56 4.75 36.61 -19.93
N LYS A 57 4.97 35.72 -18.95
CA LYS A 57 5.25 36.12 -17.56
C LYS A 57 6.53 36.97 -17.42
N GLN A 58 7.51 36.81 -18.31
CA GLN A 58 8.80 37.51 -18.24
C GLN A 58 8.91 38.75 -19.14
N ARG A 59 8.16 38.82 -20.25
CA ARG A 59 8.25 39.87 -21.28
C ARG A 59 6.93 40.59 -21.57
N GLY A 60 5.81 40.09 -21.03
CA GLY A 60 4.47 40.62 -21.26
C GLY A 60 3.80 40.05 -22.51
N ALA A 61 2.46 40.02 -22.51
CA ALA A 61 1.65 39.39 -23.57
C ALA A 61 1.80 40.07 -24.94
N ASN A 62 2.09 41.38 -24.97
CA ASN A 62 2.26 42.12 -26.22
C ASN A 62 3.52 41.75 -27.00
N ALA A 63 4.51 41.13 -26.34
CA ALA A 63 5.81 40.81 -26.94
C ALA A 63 5.89 39.37 -27.52
N VAL A 64 4.89 38.52 -27.27
CA VAL A 64 4.97 37.08 -27.56
C VAL A 64 3.78 36.63 -28.40
N ALA A 65 4.05 35.92 -29.49
CA ALA A 65 3.05 35.23 -30.29
C ALA A 65 3.04 33.72 -29.99
N LEU A 66 1.85 33.10 -30.02
CA LEU A 66 1.65 31.65 -30.00
C LEU A 66 1.04 31.23 -31.35
N ILE A 67 1.71 30.32 -32.07
CA ILE A 67 1.18 29.78 -33.34
C ILE A 67 1.22 28.26 -33.31
N THR A 68 0.05 27.66 -33.38
CA THR A 68 -0.13 26.21 -33.52
C THR A 68 -1.11 25.93 -34.65
N GLY A 69 -1.37 24.67 -35.00
CA GLY A 69 -2.36 24.32 -36.03
C GLY A 69 -3.78 24.74 -35.65
N GLU A 70 -4.14 24.62 -34.37
CA GLU A 70 -5.50 24.85 -33.86
C GLU A 70 -5.68 26.18 -33.09
N GLU A 71 -4.60 26.90 -32.77
CA GLU A 71 -4.65 28.15 -32.00
C GLU A 71 -3.60 29.16 -32.48
N LYS A 72 -4.03 30.42 -32.67
CA LYS A 72 -3.17 31.54 -33.09
C LYS A 72 -3.43 32.78 -32.23
N ILE A 73 -2.43 33.20 -31.46
CA ILE A 73 -2.42 34.45 -30.67
C ILE A 73 -1.27 35.31 -31.20
N ILE A 74 -1.59 36.43 -31.83
CA ILE A 74 -0.59 37.35 -32.38
C ILE A 74 -0.92 38.77 -31.90
N PRO A 75 -0.09 39.36 -31.03
CA PRO A 75 -0.24 40.76 -30.63
C PRO A 75 0.18 41.69 -31.78
N ALA A 76 0.00 43.01 -31.61
CA ALA A 76 0.32 43.97 -32.66
C ALA A 76 1.82 44.04 -33.02
N ARG A 77 2.73 43.79 -32.06
CA ARG A 77 4.19 43.89 -32.22
C ARG A 77 4.95 42.79 -31.46
N PRO A 78 4.83 41.51 -31.88
CA PRO A 78 5.54 40.40 -31.24
C PRO A 78 7.04 40.42 -31.57
N HIS A 79 7.86 40.20 -30.55
CA HIS A 79 9.31 40.00 -30.66
C HIS A 79 9.68 38.50 -30.62
N PHE A 80 8.88 37.71 -29.90
CA PHE A 80 9.11 36.28 -29.69
C PHE A 80 7.97 35.44 -30.27
N TRP A 81 8.31 34.38 -30.97
CA TRP A 81 7.37 33.48 -31.64
C TRP A 81 7.51 32.08 -31.05
N VAL A 82 6.47 31.62 -30.36
CA VAL A 82 6.40 30.27 -29.82
C VAL A 82 5.44 29.47 -30.68
N CYS A 83 5.92 28.36 -31.25
CA CYS A 83 5.16 27.63 -32.25
C CYS A 83 5.32 26.12 -32.16
N THR A 84 4.36 25.39 -32.72
CA THR A 84 4.64 24.01 -33.13
C THR A 84 5.56 24.01 -34.35
N VAL A 85 6.41 23.00 -34.50
CA VAL A 85 7.40 22.91 -35.60
C VAL A 85 6.73 23.05 -36.98
N GLU A 86 5.54 22.47 -37.15
CA GLU A 86 4.72 22.56 -38.36
C GLU A 86 4.23 23.97 -38.66
N ALA A 87 3.94 24.75 -37.62
CA ALA A 87 3.31 26.06 -37.73
C ALA A 87 4.31 27.22 -37.63
N MET A 88 5.62 26.92 -37.66
CA MET A 88 6.69 27.92 -37.65
C MET A 88 6.56 28.85 -38.86
N PRO A 89 6.44 30.18 -38.66
CA PRO A 89 6.34 31.14 -39.76
C PRO A 89 7.71 31.46 -40.33
N LEU A 90 8.25 30.59 -41.19
CA LEU A 90 9.61 30.73 -41.74
C LEU A 90 9.79 31.95 -42.66
N GLU A 91 8.71 32.60 -43.10
CA GLU A 91 8.78 33.88 -43.80
C GLU A 91 9.29 35.02 -42.91
N ARG A 92 9.34 34.82 -41.59
CA ARG A 92 9.82 35.79 -40.61
C ARG A 92 11.28 35.54 -40.24
N GLU A 93 12.10 36.54 -40.43
CA GLU A 93 13.47 36.55 -39.93
C GLU A 93 13.53 36.94 -38.45
N VAL A 94 14.23 36.14 -37.65
CA VAL A 94 14.48 36.37 -36.23
C VAL A 94 15.96 36.25 -35.92
N GLU A 95 16.43 36.88 -34.86
CA GLU A 95 17.84 36.80 -34.46
C GLU A 95 18.25 35.42 -33.95
N PHE A 96 17.37 34.82 -33.15
CA PHE A 96 17.53 33.47 -32.60
C PHE A 96 16.44 32.52 -33.08
N LEU A 97 16.82 31.32 -33.52
CA LEU A 97 15.88 30.26 -33.85
C LEU A 97 16.23 28.98 -33.10
N ALA A 98 15.24 28.34 -32.47
CA ALA A 98 15.40 27.02 -31.87
C ALA A 98 14.36 26.02 -32.35
N ILE A 99 14.75 24.75 -32.44
CA ILE A 99 13.85 23.62 -32.71
C ILE A 99 14.13 22.53 -31.68
N ASP A 100 13.08 22.13 -30.96
CA ASP A 100 13.15 21.12 -29.92
C ASP A 100 12.85 19.71 -30.46
N GLU A 101 13.37 18.69 -29.76
CA GLU A 101 13.19 17.26 -30.05
C GLU A 101 13.53 16.87 -31.51
N ILE A 102 14.68 17.33 -32.01
CA ILE A 102 15.11 17.18 -33.42
C ILE A 102 15.22 15.73 -33.89
N GLN A 103 15.34 14.75 -32.98
CA GLN A 103 15.29 13.33 -33.31
C GLN A 103 13.95 12.88 -33.90
N LEU A 104 12.87 13.66 -33.73
CA LEU A 104 11.61 13.44 -34.41
C LEU A 104 11.71 13.56 -35.94
N ALA A 105 12.83 14.06 -36.48
CA ALA A 105 13.13 13.93 -37.90
C ALA A 105 13.12 12.47 -38.40
N ALA A 106 13.33 11.48 -37.52
CA ALA A 106 13.21 10.06 -37.84
C ALA A 106 11.78 9.50 -37.76
N ASP A 107 10.79 10.32 -37.39
CA ASP A 107 9.40 9.90 -37.28
C ASP A 107 8.77 9.64 -38.67
N PRO A 108 8.17 8.46 -38.92
CA PRO A 108 7.61 8.10 -40.23
C PRO A 108 6.46 8.97 -40.74
N GLU A 109 5.72 9.64 -39.85
CA GLU A 109 4.50 10.38 -40.18
C GLU A 109 4.80 11.87 -40.40
N ARG A 110 5.54 12.49 -39.47
CA ARG A 110 5.79 13.95 -39.47
C ARG A 110 7.27 14.33 -39.51
N GLY A 111 8.19 13.37 -39.52
CA GLY A 111 9.64 13.64 -39.47
C GLY A 111 10.16 14.48 -40.64
N HIS A 112 9.52 14.38 -41.81
CA HIS A 112 9.87 15.20 -42.97
C HIS A 112 9.79 16.71 -42.71
N VAL A 113 8.88 17.16 -41.83
CA VAL A 113 8.79 18.57 -41.42
C VAL A 113 10.00 18.97 -40.58
N PHE A 114 10.37 18.14 -39.60
CA PHE A 114 11.55 18.38 -38.76
C PHE A 114 12.83 18.40 -39.58
N THR A 115 12.95 17.49 -40.56
CA THR A 115 14.07 17.46 -41.50
C THR A 115 14.13 18.72 -42.35
N GLU A 116 13.00 19.21 -42.85
CA GLU A 116 12.95 20.50 -43.57
C GLU A 116 13.46 21.64 -42.68
N ARG A 117 13.01 21.71 -41.42
CA ARG A 117 13.47 22.73 -40.46
C ARG A 117 14.95 22.60 -40.12
N LEU A 118 15.45 21.37 -39.95
CA LEU A 118 16.88 21.09 -39.74
C LEU A 118 17.73 21.64 -40.88
N LEU A 119 17.32 21.40 -42.12
CA LEU A 119 18.08 21.77 -43.31
C LEU A 119 17.98 23.27 -43.64
N HIS A 120 16.84 23.90 -43.38
CA HIS A 120 16.53 25.22 -43.97
C HIS A 120 16.18 26.32 -42.97
N ALA A 121 15.70 26.03 -41.75
CA ALA A 121 15.34 27.07 -40.80
C ALA A 121 16.57 27.65 -40.10
N ARG A 122 16.78 28.97 -40.14
CA ARG A 122 17.95 29.63 -39.53
C ARG A 122 17.55 30.94 -38.85
N GLY A 123 18.13 31.20 -37.69
CA GLY A 123 18.16 32.54 -37.09
C GLY A 123 19.26 33.38 -37.73
N ARG A 124 19.14 34.71 -37.72
CA ARG A 124 20.14 35.62 -38.31
C ARG A 124 21.50 35.50 -37.61
N PHE A 125 21.51 35.34 -36.29
CA PHE A 125 22.74 35.25 -35.49
C PHE A 125 22.97 33.87 -34.91
N GLU A 126 21.91 33.21 -34.43
CA GLU A 126 22.02 31.92 -33.78
C GLU A 126 20.88 30.97 -34.14
N THR A 127 21.23 29.72 -34.45
CA THR A 127 20.31 28.60 -34.64
C THR A 127 20.66 27.48 -33.67
N MET A 128 19.67 27.02 -32.89
CA MET A 128 19.85 25.99 -31.87
C MET A 128 18.92 24.79 -32.10
N PHE A 129 19.50 23.61 -32.30
CA PHE A 129 18.76 22.34 -32.32
C PHE A 129 18.87 21.65 -30.97
N LEU A 130 17.77 21.15 -30.43
CA LEU A 130 17.75 20.41 -29.17
C LEU A 130 17.27 18.99 -29.44
N GLY A 131 17.85 18.01 -28.78
CA GLY A 131 17.34 16.64 -28.88
C GLY A 131 18.27 15.57 -28.31
N ALA A 132 18.08 14.34 -28.79
CA ALA A 132 18.84 13.17 -28.34
C ALA A 132 20.25 13.09 -28.96
N SER A 133 21.21 12.54 -28.20
CA SER A 133 22.60 12.33 -28.64
C SER A 133 22.73 11.40 -29.85
N THR A 134 21.74 10.54 -30.09
CA THR A 134 21.69 9.63 -31.25
C THR A 134 21.69 10.37 -32.60
N MET A 135 21.29 11.65 -32.62
CA MET A 135 21.31 12.49 -33.82
C MET A 135 22.70 13.03 -34.17
N ALA A 136 23.65 13.04 -33.22
CA ALA A 136 24.94 13.71 -33.40
C ALA A 136 25.71 13.28 -34.66
N PRO A 137 25.86 11.99 -34.98
CA PRO A 137 26.63 11.57 -36.15
C PRO A 137 25.99 12.00 -37.47
N LEU A 138 24.65 11.93 -37.56
CA LEU A 138 23.90 12.32 -38.75
C LEU A 138 23.91 13.85 -38.93
N MET A 139 23.71 14.61 -37.87
CA MET A 139 23.71 16.08 -37.96
C MET A 139 25.07 16.64 -38.37
N ARG A 140 26.20 16.09 -37.89
CA ARG A 140 27.55 16.47 -38.36
C ARG A 140 27.72 16.25 -39.87
N ARG A 141 27.11 15.20 -40.41
CA ARG A 141 27.18 14.88 -41.84
C ARG A 141 26.32 15.83 -42.68
N LEU A 142 25.14 16.18 -42.18
CA LEU A 142 24.18 17.04 -42.89
C LEU A 142 24.52 18.53 -42.79
N ILE A 143 25.19 18.95 -41.71
CA ILE A 143 25.52 20.35 -41.42
C ILE A 143 27.01 20.45 -41.08
N PRO A 144 27.87 20.84 -42.04
CA PRO A 144 29.33 20.87 -41.85
C PRO A 144 29.80 21.78 -40.70
N ASP A 145 29.18 22.95 -40.53
CA ASP A 145 29.58 23.96 -39.53
C ASP A 145 28.85 23.80 -38.18
N LEU A 146 28.35 22.60 -37.88
CA LEU A 146 27.56 22.36 -36.67
C LEU A 146 28.45 22.20 -35.42
N GLU A 147 28.22 23.06 -34.44
CA GLU A 147 28.75 22.88 -33.09
C GLU A 147 27.87 21.91 -32.29
N ILE A 148 28.44 20.89 -31.64
CA ILE A 148 27.67 19.97 -30.79
C ILE A 148 28.07 20.15 -29.33
N VAL A 149 27.08 20.45 -28.49
CA VAL A 149 27.21 20.57 -27.04
C VAL A 149 26.43 19.42 -26.39
N THR A 150 27.14 18.53 -25.73
CA THR A 150 26.52 17.41 -24.99
C THR A 150 26.13 17.85 -23.58
N ARG A 151 24.96 17.41 -23.09
CA ARG A 151 24.54 17.59 -21.69
C ARG A 151 24.20 16.26 -21.04
N GLU A 152 24.65 16.08 -19.81
CA GLU A 152 24.35 14.91 -18.97
C GLU A 152 23.06 15.11 -18.17
N ARG A 153 22.42 14.00 -17.81
CA ARG A 153 21.20 13.98 -16.99
C ARG A 153 21.49 14.54 -15.60
N LEU A 154 20.54 15.32 -15.06
CA LEU A 154 20.71 16.00 -13.77
C LEU A 154 20.52 15.07 -12.54
N SER A 155 19.96 13.88 -12.73
CA SER A 155 19.72 12.89 -11.66
C SER A 155 19.92 11.46 -12.17
N ASN A 156 19.97 10.50 -11.24
CA ASN A 156 20.10 9.09 -11.57
C ASN A 156 18.74 8.46 -11.89
N LEU A 157 18.74 7.48 -12.80
CA LEU A 157 17.59 6.65 -13.12
C LEU A 157 17.97 5.20 -12.88
N THR A 158 17.30 4.51 -11.96
CA THR A 158 17.63 3.12 -11.62
C THR A 158 16.47 2.16 -11.88
N TYR A 159 16.79 0.93 -12.28
CA TYR A 159 15.79 -0.11 -12.46
C TYR A 159 15.40 -0.74 -11.12
N ALA A 160 14.09 -0.86 -10.87
CA ALA A 160 13.51 -1.35 -9.62
C ALA A 160 12.83 -2.72 -9.75
N GLY A 161 12.97 -3.38 -10.90
CA GLY A 161 12.40 -4.71 -11.19
C GLY A 161 10.88 -4.72 -11.38
N SER A 162 10.33 -5.93 -11.39
CA SER A 162 8.88 -6.15 -11.46
C SER A 162 8.19 -5.93 -10.10
N LYS A 163 7.10 -5.15 -10.11
CA LYS A 163 6.26 -4.94 -8.91
C LYS A 163 4.78 -5.11 -9.26
N LYS A 164 4.03 -5.78 -8.40
CA LYS A 164 2.56 -5.82 -8.50
C LYS A 164 1.98 -4.42 -8.41
N LEU A 165 0.87 -4.16 -9.09
CA LEU A 165 0.19 -2.86 -9.11
C LEU A 165 -0.11 -2.34 -7.68
N THR A 166 -0.52 -3.24 -6.79
CA THR A 166 -0.77 -2.96 -5.36
C THR A 166 0.46 -2.60 -4.56
N ARG A 167 1.68 -2.82 -5.06
CA ARG A 167 2.96 -2.56 -4.38
C ARG A 167 3.77 -1.44 -5.02
N LEU A 168 3.23 -0.78 -6.06
CA LEU A 168 3.87 0.38 -6.64
C LEU A 168 4.00 1.50 -5.59
N PRO A 169 5.13 2.22 -5.58
CA PRO A 169 5.31 3.36 -4.69
C PRO A 169 4.31 4.47 -5.04
N ARG A 170 4.14 5.43 -4.13
CA ARG A 170 3.35 6.64 -4.43
C ARG A 170 4.05 7.45 -5.51
N ARG A 171 3.33 8.37 -6.13
CA ARG A 171 3.83 9.20 -7.24
C ARG A 171 4.30 8.36 -8.43
N SER A 172 3.63 7.23 -8.67
CA SER A 172 3.93 6.34 -9.79
C SER A 172 3.13 6.71 -11.03
N ALA A 173 3.78 6.74 -12.19
CA ALA A 173 3.15 6.74 -13.50
C ALA A 173 3.14 5.32 -14.07
N ILE A 174 1.96 4.78 -14.35
CA ILE A 174 1.78 3.45 -14.95
C ILE A 174 1.50 3.64 -16.44
N VAL A 175 2.33 3.03 -17.28
CA VAL A 175 2.30 3.24 -18.73
C VAL A 175 1.78 2.01 -19.44
N ALA A 176 0.70 2.18 -20.20
CA ALA A 176 0.08 1.16 -21.04
C ALA A 176 -0.06 1.66 -22.49
N PHE A 177 -0.14 0.76 -23.45
CA PHE A 177 -0.09 1.12 -24.88
C PHE A 177 -1.45 1.00 -25.59
N SER A 178 -2.54 0.83 -24.83
CA SER A 178 -3.91 0.90 -25.33
C SER A 178 -4.83 1.65 -24.35
N THR A 179 -5.81 2.36 -24.89
CA THR A 179 -6.84 3.07 -24.12
C THR A 179 -7.60 2.13 -23.18
N GLU A 180 -7.91 0.92 -23.65
CA GLU A 180 -8.60 -0.10 -22.86
C GLU A 180 -7.80 -0.50 -21.61
N GLN A 181 -6.48 -0.76 -21.77
CA GLN A 181 -5.61 -1.07 -20.65
C GLN A 181 -5.48 0.10 -19.69
N VAL A 182 -5.37 1.34 -20.19
CA VAL A 182 -5.34 2.55 -19.37
C VAL A 182 -6.58 2.63 -18.47
N TYR A 183 -7.79 2.44 -19.03
CA TYR A 183 -9.02 2.47 -18.25
C TYR A 183 -9.12 1.30 -17.26
N ALA A 184 -8.72 0.09 -17.67
CA ALA A 184 -8.75 -1.08 -16.80
C ALA A 184 -7.83 -0.92 -15.58
N ILE A 185 -6.61 -0.43 -15.80
CA ILE A 185 -5.64 -0.16 -14.73
C ILE A 185 -6.12 0.98 -13.85
N ALA A 186 -6.64 2.08 -14.43
CA ALA A 186 -7.16 3.21 -13.66
C ALA A 186 -8.33 2.80 -12.75
N GLU A 187 -9.25 1.96 -13.24
CA GLU A 187 -10.36 1.44 -12.44
C GLU A 187 -9.85 0.51 -11.31
N LEU A 188 -8.83 -0.30 -11.58
CA LEU A 188 -8.20 -1.16 -10.57
C LEU A 188 -7.52 -0.33 -9.48
N ILE A 189 -6.78 0.72 -9.86
CA ILE A 189 -6.16 1.66 -8.92
C ILE A 189 -7.22 2.40 -8.12
N ARG A 190 -8.29 2.90 -8.75
CA ARG A 190 -9.41 3.54 -8.04
C ARG A 190 -9.96 2.66 -6.92
N ARG A 191 -10.23 1.39 -7.21
CA ARG A 191 -10.76 0.42 -6.22
C ARG A 191 -9.81 0.12 -5.08
N GLN A 192 -8.50 0.18 -5.30
CA GLN A 192 -7.50 -0.26 -4.33
C GLN A 192 -6.76 0.88 -3.61
N ARG A 193 -6.69 2.06 -4.23
CA ARG A 193 -5.85 3.20 -3.82
C ARG A 193 -6.58 4.54 -3.84
N GLY A 194 -7.89 4.55 -4.12
CA GLY A 194 -8.74 5.75 -4.05
C GLY A 194 -8.89 6.51 -5.36
N GLY A 195 -7.89 6.48 -6.25
CA GLY A 195 -8.04 7.10 -7.57
C GLY A 195 -6.77 7.14 -8.38
N ALA A 196 -6.92 7.38 -9.69
CA ALA A 196 -5.82 7.67 -10.59
C ALA A 196 -6.20 8.79 -11.57
N ALA A 197 -5.23 9.64 -11.89
CA ALA A 197 -5.34 10.54 -13.03
C ALA A 197 -5.11 9.74 -14.31
N VAL A 198 -5.80 10.11 -15.40
CA VAL A 198 -5.68 9.44 -16.70
C VAL A 198 -5.15 10.40 -17.76
N VAL A 199 -4.07 10.02 -18.44
CA VAL A 199 -3.46 10.82 -19.50
C VAL A 199 -3.24 10.00 -20.76
N MET A 200 -3.85 10.41 -21.87
CA MET A 200 -3.72 9.73 -23.16
C MET A 200 -3.48 10.73 -24.28
N GLY A 201 -2.87 10.31 -25.37
CA GLY A 201 -2.56 11.18 -26.51
C GLY A 201 -3.79 11.80 -27.20
N SER A 202 -4.96 11.14 -27.10
CA SER A 202 -6.24 11.63 -27.65
C SER A 202 -6.84 12.80 -26.86
N LEU A 203 -6.46 12.98 -25.59
CA LEU A 203 -7.01 14.02 -24.74
C LEU A 203 -6.50 15.42 -25.17
N SER A 204 -7.38 16.42 -25.11
CA SER A 204 -6.99 17.81 -25.38
C SER A 204 -5.90 18.28 -24.39
N PRO A 205 -5.09 19.28 -24.75
CA PRO A 205 -4.11 19.86 -23.84
C PRO A 205 -4.73 20.30 -22.51
N ARG A 206 -5.95 20.86 -22.56
CA ARG A 206 -6.69 21.31 -21.39
C ARG A 206 -7.06 20.16 -20.45
N THR A 207 -7.67 19.09 -20.96
CA THR A 207 -8.00 17.90 -20.15
C THR A 207 -6.75 17.23 -19.59
N ARG A 208 -5.66 17.12 -20.38
CA ARG A 208 -4.39 16.56 -19.90
C ARG A 208 -3.80 17.37 -18.74
N ASN A 209 -3.77 18.70 -18.86
CA ASN A 209 -3.28 19.56 -17.78
C ASN A 209 -4.15 19.47 -16.53
N ALA A 210 -5.47 19.40 -16.69
CA ALA A 210 -6.37 19.24 -15.55
C ALA A 210 -6.15 17.89 -14.85
N GLN A 211 -5.98 16.79 -15.60
CA GLN A 211 -5.68 15.47 -15.04
C GLN A 211 -4.29 15.42 -14.37
N VAL A 212 -3.26 16.01 -14.97
CA VAL A 212 -1.95 16.16 -14.32
C VAL A 212 -2.04 17.07 -13.09
N GLY A 213 -2.90 18.07 -13.09
CA GLY A 213 -3.20 18.92 -11.94
C GLY A 213 -3.69 18.12 -10.74
N LEU A 214 -4.58 17.13 -10.93
CA LEU A 214 -5.03 16.22 -9.87
C LEU A 214 -3.86 15.42 -9.27
N PHE A 215 -2.97 14.93 -10.13
CA PHE A 215 -1.78 14.20 -9.68
C PHE A 215 -0.82 15.11 -8.93
N GLN A 216 -0.53 16.29 -9.47
CA GLN A 216 0.42 17.25 -8.90
C GLN A 216 -0.05 17.84 -7.57
N SER A 217 -1.35 18.12 -7.43
CA SER A 217 -1.95 18.61 -6.18
C SER A 217 -1.97 17.56 -5.06
N GLY A 218 -1.64 16.30 -5.38
CA GLY A 218 -1.78 15.17 -4.46
C GLY A 218 -3.22 14.72 -4.26
N GLU A 219 -4.16 15.16 -5.09
CA GLU A 219 -5.51 14.57 -5.12
C GLU A 219 -5.44 13.12 -5.58
N VAL A 220 -4.47 12.73 -6.42
CA VAL A 220 -4.21 11.31 -6.70
C VAL A 220 -2.71 11.02 -6.68
N ASP A 221 -2.34 9.87 -6.11
CA ASP A 221 -0.93 9.44 -6.02
C ASP A 221 -0.45 8.68 -7.26
N PHE A 222 -1.36 8.32 -8.16
CA PHE A 222 -1.10 7.48 -9.32
C PHE A 222 -1.58 8.18 -10.59
N LEU A 223 -0.76 8.08 -11.62
CA LEU A 223 -1.10 8.49 -12.97
C LEU A 223 -1.10 7.25 -13.85
N VAL A 224 -2.15 7.01 -14.62
CA VAL A 224 -2.19 5.94 -15.62
C VAL A 224 -2.22 6.59 -17.00
N ALA A 225 -1.32 6.18 -17.88
CA ALA A 225 -1.14 6.89 -19.14
C ALA A 225 -0.65 6.05 -20.32
N THR A 226 -0.75 6.62 -21.51
CA THR A 226 -0.04 6.11 -22.70
C THR A 226 1.36 6.71 -22.82
N ASP A 227 2.11 6.28 -23.84
CA ASP A 227 3.41 6.84 -24.26
C ASP A 227 3.40 8.37 -24.49
N ALA A 228 2.22 8.97 -24.60
CA ALA A 228 2.02 10.42 -24.65
C ALA A 228 2.62 11.18 -23.45
N ILE A 229 2.88 10.53 -22.30
CA ILE A 229 3.59 11.18 -21.18
C ILE A 229 5.08 11.35 -21.43
N GLY A 230 5.63 10.59 -22.38
CA GLY A 230 7.04 10.64 -22.76
C GLY A 230 7.44 12.01 -23.29
N MET A 231 6.48 12.89 -23.63
CA MET A 231 6.74 14.23 -24.15
C MET A 231 5.69 15.24 -23.63
N GLY A 232 6.16 16.42 -23.23
CA GLY A 232 5.33 17.61 -23.18
C GLY A 232 4.36 17.78 -22.01
N LEU A 233 4.55 17.08 -20.91
CA LEU A 233 3.83 17.32 -19.65
C LEU A 233 4.83 17.55 -18.51
N ASN A 234 4.58 18.60 -17.73
CA ASN A 234 5.34 18.90 -16.52
C ASN A 234 4.72 18.18 -15.31
N MET A 235 5.27 17.02 -14.97
CA MET A 235 4.83 16.20 -13.84
C MET A 235 6.01 15.72 -13.00
N ASP A 236 5.86 15.71 -11.67
CA ASP A 236 6.89 15.21 -10.76
C ASP A 236 6.58 13.75 -10.40
N VAL A 237 7.12 12.83 -11.20
CA VAL A 237 6.93 11.38 -11.04
C VAL A 237 8.18 10.80 -10.40
N ASP A 238 8.02 9.95 -9.37
CA ASP A 238 9.16 9.31 -8.69
C ASP A 238 9.45 7.91 -9.27
N HIS A 239 8.41 7.27 -9.82
CA HIS A 239 8.49 5.93 -10.39
C HIS A 239 7.68 5.78 -11.67
N VAL A 240 8.27 5.16 -12.70
CA VAL A 240 7.56 4.76 -13.92
C VAL A 240 7.43 3.25 -13.97
N ALA A 241 6.21 2.75 -14.12
CA ALA A 241 5.92 1.32 -14.22
C ALA A 241 5.32 0.99 -15.59
N PHE A 242 5.98 0.17 -16.39
CA PHE A 242 5.43 -0.31 -17.66
C PHE A 242 4.46 -1.47 -17.42
N ALA A 243 3.20 -1.30 -17.81
CA ALA A 243 2.17 -2.33 -17.75
C ALA A 243 2.08 -3.17 -19.04
N GLY A 244 2.83 -2.79 -20.07
CA GLY A 244 3.07 -3.57 -21.27
C GLY A 244 4.35 -3.11 -21.95
N MET A 245 4.92 -3.95 -22.82
CA MET A 245 6.20 -3.67 -23.50
C MET A 245 6.07 -3.67 -25.03
N ARG A 246 4.83 -3.75 -25.52
CA ARG A 246 4.50 -3.82 -26.94
C ARG A 246 3.56 -2.68 -27.30
N LYS A 247 3.83 -2.00 -28.41
CA LYS A 247 3.01 -0.91 -28.93
C LYS A 247 2.63 -1.14 -30.39
N PHE A 248 1.49 -0.59 -30.79
CA PHE A 248 1.09 -0.52 -32.20
C PHE A 248 1.72 0.72 -32.84
N ASP A 249 2.52 0.52 -33.88
CA ASP A 249 3.23 1.61 -34.59
C ASP A 249 2.45 2.16 -35.81
N GLY A 250 1.16 1.85 -35.91
CA GLY A 250 0.33 2.16 -37.07
C GLY A 250 0.26 1.02 -38.10
N ARG A 251 1.20 0.07 -38.05
CA ARG A 251 1.23 -1.09 -38.97
C ARG A 251 1.15 -2.42 -38.24
N ARG A 252 1.94 -2.60 -37.18
CA ARG A 252 2.02 -3.84 -36.42
C ARG A 252 2.28 -3.57 -34.94
N THR A 253 1.95 -4.57 -34.13
CA THR A 253 2.33 -4.57 -32.71
C THR A 253 3.75 -5.07 -32.55
N ARG A 254 4.66 -4.19 -32.12
CA ARG A 254 6.09 -4.49 -31.92
C ARG A 254 6.54 -4.15 -30.50
N TRP A 255 7.70 -4.69 -30.11
CA TRP A 255 8.38 -4.32 -28.88
C TRP A 255 8.83 -2.86 -28.89
N LEU A 256 8.85 -2.25 -27.71
CA LEU A 256 9.46 -0.94 -27.50
C LEU A 256 10.96 -1.00 -27.73
N HIS A 257 11.50 0.03 -28.37
CA HIS A 257 12.94 0.23 -28.46
C HIS A 257 13.48 0.87 -27.18
N ALA A 258 14.76 0.65 -26.88
CA ALA A 258 15.43 1.19 -25.70
C ALA A 258 15.26 2.71 -25.55
N HIS A 259 15.34 3.47 -26.65
CA HIS A 259 15.15 4.91 -26.63
C HIS A 259 13.70 5.33 -26.29
N GLU A 260 12.69 4.54 -26.67
CA GLU A 260 11.29 4.81 -26.32
C GLU A 260 11.06 4.56 -24.82
N ILE A 261 11.64 3.47 -24.30
CA ILE A 261 11.63 3.16 -22.87
C ILE A 261 12.31 4.29 -22.10
N ALA A 262 13.50 4.73 -22.52
CA ALA A 262 14.24 5.81 -21.87
C ALA A 262 13.50 7.15 -21.91
N GLN A 263 12.80 7.47 -23.00
CA GLN A 263 11.99 8.69 -23.10
C GLN A 263 10.85 8.71 -22.08
N ILE A 264 10.22 7.56 -21.84
CA ILE A 264 9.11 7.40 -20.89
C ILE A 264 9.64 7.28 -19.47
N ALA A 265 10.59 6.37 -19.21
CA ALA A 265 11.22 6.14 -17.91
C ALA A 265 11.96 7.37 -17.39
N GLY A 266 12.57 8.15 -18.29
CA GLY A 266 13.25 9.40 -17.95
C GLY A 266 12.33 10.49 -17.39
N ARG A 267 11.00 10.29 -17.40
CA ARG A 267 10.02 11.11 -16.67
C ARG A 267 10.06 10.87 -15.16
N ALA A 268 10.59 9.73 -14.71
CA ALA A 268 10.82 9.45 -13.30
C ALA A 268 12.09 10.18 -12.82
N GLY A 269 11.97 10.87 -11.69
CA GLY A 269 13.03 11.72 -11.17
C GLY A 269 13.13 13.01 -11.97
N ARG A 270 13.29 14.14 -11.26
CA ARG A 270 13.33 15.45 -11.89
C ARG A 270 14.27 16.38 -11.15
N HIS A 271 14.95 17.24 -11.89
CA HIS A 271 16.07 18.05 -11.36
C HIS A 271 17.09 17.15 -10.67
N ILE A 272 17.34 17.37 -9.39
CA ILE A 272 18.29 16.62 -8.55
C ILE A 272 17.68 15.38 -7.89
N ARG A 273 16.37 15.11 -8.06
CA ARG A 273 15.74 13.92 -7.48
C ARG A 273 15.92 12.72 -8.41
N ASP A 274 16.42 11.64 -7.84
CA ASP A 274 16.54 10.37 -8.51
C ASP A 274 15.18 9.77 -8.83
N GLY A 275 15.13 9.01 -9.92
CA GLY A 275 13.94 8.34 -10.39
C GLY A 275 14.15 6.84 -10.48
N THR A 276 13.06 6.10 -10.43
CA THR A 276 13.09 4.65 -10.64
C THR A 276 12.15 4.23 -11.75
N PHE A 277 12.45 3.13 -12.43
CA PHE A 277 11.53 2.53 -13.38
C PHE A 277 11.48 1.01 -13.24
N GLY A 278 10.38 0.40 -13.67
CA GLY A 278 10.15 -1.02 -13.55
C GLY A 278 9.00 -1.50 -14.41
N VAL A 279 8.63 -2.75 -14.25
CA VAL A 279 7.47 -3.35 -14.93
C VAL A 279 6.38 -3.72 -13.91
N THR A 280 5.14 -3.82 -14.37
CA THR A 280 4.00 -4.18 -13.52
C THR A 280 2.94 -4.98 -14.26
N GLY A 281 2.01 -5.57 -13.52
CA GLY A 281 0.91 -6.35 -14.08
C GLY A 281 1.41 -7.61 -14.78
N GLU A 282 1.06 -7.72 -16.06
CA GLU A 282 1.41 -8.86 -16.94
C GLU A 282 2.58 -8.52 -17.88
N ALA A 283 3.23 -7.37 -17.70
CA ALA A 283 4.40 -7.02 -18.50
C ALA A 283 5.57 -7.96 -18.21
N GLU A 284 6.22 -8.40 -19.28
CA GLU A 284 7.47 -9.17 -19.22
C GLU A 284 8.59 -8.33 -18.60
N GLU A 285 9.50 -9.01 -17.90
CA GLU A 285 10.66 -8.36 -17.28
C GLU A 285 11.63 -7.87 -18.35
N LEU A 286 12.40 -6.81 -18.04
CA LEU A 286 13.34 -6.25 -19.01
C LEU A 286 14.64 -7.06 -18.96
N ASP A 287 15.18 -7.38 -20.12
CA ASP A 287 16.51 -7.96 -20.25
C ASP A 287 17.59 -7.03 -19.67
N GLU A 288 18.64 -7.59 -19.07
CA GLU A 288 19.72 -6.82 -18.43
C GLU A 288 20.40 -5.84 -19.41
N ASP A 289 20.65 -6.27 -20.65
CA ASP A 289 21.23 -5.43 -21.70
C ASP A 289 20.34 -4.21 -22.01
N LEU A 290 19.02 -4.41 -22.04
CA LEU A 290 18.05 -3.35 -22.30
C LEU A 290 17.98 -2.36 -21.12
N VAL A 291 18.05 -2.88 -19.89
CA VAL A 291 18.14 -2.06 -18.68
C VAL A 291 19.41 -1.20 -18.71
N GLU A 292 20.57 -1.80 -19.01
CA GLU A 292 21.84 -1.08 -19.09
C GLU A 292 21.77 0.02 -20.16
N GLN A 293 21.25 -0.26 -21.35
CA GLN A 293 21.07 0.74 -22.41
C GLN A 293 20.22 1.94 -21.95
N VAL A 294 19.14 1.69 -21.20
CA VAL A 294 18.25 2.75 -20.70
C VAL A 294 18.92 3.57 -19.60
N VAL A 295 19.59 2.92 -18.64
CA VAL A 295 20.25 3.58 -17.50
C VAL A 295 21.45 4.41 -17.97
N GLU A 296 22.32 3.83 -18.79
CA GLU A 296 23.53 4.46 -19.32
C GLU A 296 23.25 5.39 -20.52
N HIS A 297 21.99 5.48 -20.97
CA HIS A 297 21.58 6.26 -22.14
C HIS A 297 22.39 5.94 -23.40
N ARG A 298 22.72 4.66 -23.59
CA ARG A 298 23.52 4.15 -24.72
C ARG A 298 22.59 3.55 -25.77
N PHE A 299 22.37 4.31 -26.85
CA PHE A 299 21.47 3.91 -27.94
C PHE A 299 22.16 3.98 -29.30
N ASP A 300 21.66 3.19 -30.25
CA ASP A 300 22.13 3.23 -31.63
C ASP A 300 21.92 4.61 -32.26
N PRO A 301 22.93 5.15 -32.97
CA PRO A 301 22.77 6.39 -33.70
C PRO A 301 21.70 6.29 -34.78
N ILE A 302 20.96 7.38 -34.98
CA ILE A 302 20.01 7.50 -36.07
C ILE A 302 20.80 7.59 -37.38
N GLN A 303 20.60 6.60 -38.25
CA GLN A 303 21.33 6.49 -39.52
C GLN A 303 20.71 7.30 -40.65
N ALA A 304 19.39 7.48 -40.62
CA ALA A 304 18.65 8.26 -41.60
C ALA A 304 17.42 8.92 -40.97
N ILE A 305 17.02 10.05 -41.55
CA ILE A 305 15.80 10.80 -41.19
C ILE A 305 14.84 10.88 -42.37
N GLU A 306 13.56 10.99 -42.07
CA GLU A 306 12.51 11.06 -43.07
C GLU A 306 12.56 12.42 -43.76
N TRP A 307 12.58 12.41 -45.09
CA TRP A 307 12.75 13.58 -45.93
C TRP A 307 11.67 13.59 -47.01
N ARG A 308 11.22 14.79 -47.36
CA ARG A 308 10.30 15.06 -48.46
C ARG A 308 10.76 16.34 -49.14
N ASN A 309 10.63 16.40 -50.46
CA ASN A 309 10.97 17.61 -51.19
C ASN A 309 10.05 18.78 -50.77
N ALA A 310 10.65 19.88 -50.33
CA ALA A 310 9.92 21.09 -49.94
C ALA A 310 9.59 22.00 -51.13
N ARG A 311 10.33 21.86 -52.26
CA ARG A 311 10.12 22.66 -53.48
C ARG A 311 9.13 21.95 -54.40
N LEU A 312 7.85 22.09 -54.08
CA LEU A 312 6.75 21.47 -54.82
C LEU A 312 6.41 22.25 -56.10
N ASP A 313 6.13 21.52 -57.17
CA ASP A 313 5.71 22.05 -58.46
C ASP A 313 4.18 22.06 -58.54
N PHE A 314 3.59 23.22 -58.80
CA PHE A 314 2.13 23.40 -58.86
C PHE A 314 1.62 23.69 -60.27
N ASP A 315 2.43 23.47 -61.31
CA ASP A 315 2.04 23.76 -62.69
C ASP A 315 0.98 22.77 -63.22
N THR A 316 1.13 21.48 -62.92
CA THR A 316 0.11 20.45 -63.15
C THR A 316 0.00 19.46 -61.99
N LEU A 317 -1.12 18.74 -61.88
CA LEU A 317 -1.30 17.69 -60.86
C LEU A 317 -0.22 16.58 -60.95
N PRO A 318 0.15 16.08 -62.15
CA PRO A 318 1.29 15.17 -62.29
C PRO A 318 2.63 15.76 -61.83
N ASP A 319 2.89 17.06 -62.08
CA ASP A 319 4.14 17.70 -61.67
C ASP A 319 4.22 17.85 -60.14
N LEU A 320 3.10 18.16 -59.48
CA LEU A 320 2.99 18.14 -58.01
C LEU A 320 3.33 16.77 -57.45
N LEU A 321 2.72 15.71 -58.00
CA LEU A 321 3.01 14.36 -57.54
C LEU A 321 4.47 13.98 -57.79
N ARG A 322 5.03 14.31 -58.96
CA ARG A 322 6.43 14.02 -59.32
C ARG A 322 7.41 14.73 -58.39
N SER A 323 7.17 16.00 -58.09
CA SER A 323 8.00 16.79 -57.18
C SER A 323 7.91 16.29 -55.74
N LEU A 324 6.75 15.79 -55.29
CA LEU A 324 6.55 15.25 -53.94
C LEU A 324 7.34 13.95 -53.68
N VAL A 325 7.44 13.08 -54.68
CA VAL A 325 8.07 11.75 -54.58
C VAL A 325 9.52 11.72 -55.06
N GLN A 326 10.12 12.89 -55.30
CA GLN A 326 11.52 12.98 -55.67
C GLN A 326 12.38 12.30 -54.58
N PRO A 327 13.37 11.46 -54.93
CA PRO A 327 14.28 10.90 -53.93
C PRO A 327 15.33 11.94 -53.48
N PRO A 328 15.78 11.89 -52.21
CA PRO A 328 16.88 12.74 -51.76
C PRO A 328 18.21 12.31 -52.42
N ASN A 329 19.10 13.28 -52.63
CA ASN A 329 20.44 13.06 -53.18
C ASN A 329 21.56 13.08 -52.12
N VAL A 330 21.20 13.18 -50.83
CA VAL A 330 22.15 13.26 -49.71
C VAL A 330 22.05 12.02 -48.85
N SER A 331 23.20 11.40 -48.55
CA SER A 331 23.28 10.26 -47.63
C SER A 331 22.75 10.63 -46.24
N GLY A 332 21.94 9.76 -45.65
CA GLY A 332 21.29 10.00 -44.36
C GLY A 332 19.92 10.67 -44.47
N LEU A 333 19.47 11.04 -45.67
CA LEU A 333 18.08 11.40 -45.93
C LEU A 333 17.39 10.22 -46.61
N LYS A 334 16.20 9.87 -46.13
CA LYS A 334 15.36 8.81 -46.68
C LYS A 334 14.05 9.41 -47.14
N LEU A 335 13.58 9.08 -48.34
CA LEU A 335 12.25 9.51 -48.78
C LEU A 335 11.19 8.98 -47.81
N THR A 336 10.37 9.88 -47.28
CA THR A 336 9.28 9.55 -46.39
C THR A 336 8.35 8.51 -47.01
N GLY A 337 7.81 7.63 -46.18
CA GLY A 337 6.72 6.77 -46.62
C GLY A 337 5.53 7.59 -47.12
N GLN A 338 4.67 6.97 -47.92
CA GLN A 338 3.46 7.60 -48.43
C GLN A 338 2.57 8.05 -47.25
N ALA A 339 2.55 9.37 -46.99
CA ALA A 339 1.75 9.93 -45.91
C ALA A 339 0.28 10.13 -46.34
N LEU A 340 -0.55 10.55 -45.39
CA LEU A 340 -1.99 10.71 -45.62
C LEU A 340 -2.28 11.73 -46.73
N ASP A 341 -1.59 12.87 -46.72
CA ASP A 341 -1.75 13.94 -47.72
C ASP A 341 -1.46 13.48 -49.15
N GLU A 342 -0.37 12.75 -49.35
CA GLU A 342 -0.02 12.13 -50.63
C GLU A 342 -1.07 11.10 -51.06
N THR A 343 -1.56 10.29 -50.11
CA THR A 343 -2.58 9.28 -50.38
C THR A 343 -3.89 9.92 -50.83
N LEU A 344 -4.31 10.99 -50.17
CA LEU A 344 -5.47 11.79 -50.56
C LEU A 344 -5.26 12.43 -51.94
N LEU A 345 -4.09 13.01 -52.20
CA LEU A 345 -3.77 13.59 -53.49
C LEU A 345 -3.87 12.54 -54.61
N ARG A 346 -3.26 11.35 -54.43
CA ARG A 346 -3.33 10.26 -55.42
C ARG A 346 -4.76 9.79 -55.69
N ARG A 347 -5.62 9.75 -54.67
CA ARG A 347 -7.06 9.46 -54.84
C ARG A 347 -7.78 10.58 -55.57
N ALA A 348 -7.52 11.83 -55.21
CA ALA A 348 -8.07 13.01 -55.87
C ALA A 348 -7.66 13.08 -57.36
N LEU A 349 -6.45 12.60 -57.71
CA LEU A 349 -6.01 12.45 -59.10
C LEU A 349 -6.85 11.45 -59.90
N GLN A 350 -7.60 10.55 -59.27
CA GLN A 350 -8.51 9.63 -59.97
C GLN A 350 -9.93 10.21 -60.12
N ASP A 351 -10.26 11.28 -59.39
CA ASP A 351 -11.57 11.92 -59.43
C ASP A 351 -11.66 12.88 -60.63
N ASP A 352 -12.57 12.59 -61.57
CA ASP A 352 -12.71 13.36 -62.80
C ASP A 352 -13.23 14.78 -62.56
N GLU A 353 -13.97 15.02 -61.48
CA GLU A 353 -14.41 16.35 -61.11
C GLU A 353 -13.23 17.18 -60.60
N VAL A 354 -12.36 16.59 -59.79
CA VAL A 354 -11.13 17.24 -59.32
C VAL A 354 -10.21 17.56 -60.50
N LYS A 355 -10.02 16.64 -61.46
CA LYS A 355 -9.24 16.92 -62.69
C LYS A 355 -9.80 18.07 -63.49
N ARG A 356 -11.13 18.21 -63.56
CA ARG A 356 -11.81 19.30 -64.28
C ARG A 356 -11.58 20.65 -63.60
N ILE A 357 -11.60 20.69 -62.27
CA ILE A 357 -11.44 21.90 -61.46
C ILE A 357 -9.94 22.30 -61.35
N GLY A 358 -9.06 21.34 -61.12
CA GLY A 358 -7.62 21.49 -60.89
C GLY A 358 -6.77 21.83 -62.12
N ARG A 359 -7.21 22.80 -62.94
CA ARG A 359 -6.53 23.20 -64.19
C ARG A 359 -5.64 24.42 -64.07
N SER A 360 -5.60 25.07 -62.91
CA SER A 360 -4.78 26.25 -62.65
C SER A 360 -3.88 26.02 -61.44
N ARG A 361 -2.72 26.70 -61.43
CA ARG A 361 -1.76 26.66 -60.33
C ARG A 361 -2.42 26.96 -58.97
N GLY A 362 -3.23 28.01 -58.89
CA GLY A 362 -3.93 28.38 -57.66
C GLY A 362 -4.91 27.31 -57.18
N THR A 363 -5.61 26.65 -58.10
CA THR A 363 -6.54 25.56 -57.76
C THR A 363 -5.81 24.30 -57.30
N ILE A 364 -4.67 23.97 -57.92
CA ILE A 364 -3.84 22.84 -57.51
C ILE A 364 -3.25 23.08 -56.12
N MET A 365 -2.82 24.32 -55.82
CA MET A 365 -2.42 24.70 -54.46
C MET A 365 -3.57 24.49 -53.46
N ARG A 366 -4.80 24.92 -53.76
CA ARG A 366 -5.97 24.69 -52.89
C ARG A 366 -6.27 23.21 -52.67
N LEU A 367 -6.16 22.39 -53.70
CA LEU A 367 -6.31 20.93 -53.57
C LEU A 367 -5.28 20.37 -52.59
N TRP A 368 -4.01 20.77 -52.77
CA TRP A 368 -2.94 20.33 -51.90
C TRP A 368 -3.17 20.74 -50.44
N GLU A 369 -3.56 22.00 -50.19
CA GLU A 369 -3.90 22.45 -48.84
C GLU A 369 -5.06 21.64 -48.22
N ALA A 370 -6.06 21.27 -49.02
CA ALA A 370 -7.16 20.43 -48.58
C ALA A 370 -6.72 18.98 -48.29
N CYS A 371 -5.77 18.43 -49.05
CA CYS A 371 -5.18 17.10 -48.77
C CYS A 371 -4.31 17.10 -47.50
N GLN A 372 -3.77 18.26 -47.11
CA GLN A 372 -3.02 18.43 -45.86
C GLN A 372 -3.91 18.55 -44.61
N LEU A 373 -5.22 18.34 -44.72
CA LEU A 373 -6.12 18.34 -43.57
C LEU A 373 -5.76 17.18 -42.62
N PRO A 374 -5.43 17.45 -41.34
CA PRO A 374 -5.15 16.38 -40.38
C PRO A 374 -6.39 15.56 -40.05
N ASP A 375 -6.25 14.24 -39.93
CA ASP A 375 -7.32 13.36 -39.46
C ASP A 375 -7.23 13.16 -37.93
N PHE A 376 -7.76 14.12 -37.18
CA PHE A 376 -7.81 14.03 -35.71
C PHE A 376 -8.75 12.92 -35.22
N GLN A 377 -9.76 12.56 -36.01
CA GLN A 377 -10.79 11.58 -35.66
C GLN A 377 -10.35 10.14 -35.95
N LYS A 378 -9.28 9.96 -36.74
CA LYS A 378 -8.79 8.65 -37.21
C LYS A 378 -9.90 7.88 -37.93
N THR A 379 -10.60 8.59 -38.81
CA THR A 379 -11.69 8.05 -39.62
C THR A 379 -11.17 7.06 -40.66
N THR A 380 -12.08 6.41 -41.37
CA THR A 380 -11.68 5.62 -42.54
C THR A 380 -11.12 6.54 -43.62
N LEU A 381 -10.19 6.02 -44.43
CA LEU A 381 -9.56 6.79 -45.51
C LEU A 381 -10.60 7.35 -46.51
N ASP A 382 -11.73 6.67 -46.69
CA ASP A 382 -12.82 7.12 -47.58
C ASP A 382 -13.61 8.28 -46.97
N GLU A 383 -13.87 8.27 -45.66
CA GLU A 383 -14.51 9.38 -44.95
C GLU A 383 -13.63 10.64 -44.97
N HIS A 384 -12.35 10.49 -44.66
CA HIS A 384 -11.42 11.63 -44.68
C HIS A 384 -11.21 12.18 -46.10
N ALA A 385 -11.16 11.32 -47.11
CA ALA A 385 -11.10 11.74 -48.50
C ALA A 385 -12.34 12.54 -48.93
N ARG A 386 -13.54 12.13 -48.48
CA ARG A 386 -14.77 12.91 -48.71
C ARG A 386 -14.69 14.29 -48.09
N LEU A 387 -14.23 14.42 -46.84
CA LEU A 387 -14.08 15.71 -46.18
C LEU A 387 -13.08 16.62 -46.90
N SER A 388 -11.91 16.10 -47.25
CA SER A 388 -10.87 16.81 -48.00
C SER A 388 -11.40 17.32 -49.35
N ARG A 389 -12.15 16.46 -50.07
CA ARG A 389 -12.82 16.82 -51.32
C ARG A 389 -13.91 17.88 -51.13
N ASP A 390 -14.75 17.76 -50.11
CA ASP A 390 -15.81 18.73 -49.82
C ASP A 390 -15.22 20.13 -49.52
N VAL A 391 -14.12 20.18 -48.77
CA VAL A 391 -13.37 21.42 -48.51
C VAL A 391 -12.84 21.99 -49.82
N PHE A 392 -12.21 21.17 -50.67
CA PHE A 392 -11.70 21.60 -51.97
C PHE A 392 -12.80 22.18 -52.87
N HIS A 393 -13.96 21.52 -52.98
CA HIS A 393 -15.09 22.02 -53.77
C HIS A 393 -15.62 23.35 -53.22
N ALA A 394 -15.71 23.52 -51.90
CA ALA A 394 -16.14 24.78 -51.32
C ALA A 394 -15.16 25.93 -51.60
N LEU A 395 -13.85 25.68 -51.46
CA LEU A 395 -12.79 26.66 -51.73
C LEU A 395 -12.66 27.03 -53.21
N THR A 396 -13.15 26.19 -54.11
CA THR A 396 -13.10 26.41 -55.57
C THR A 396 -14.47 26.74 -56.18
N GLY A 397 -15.52 26.74 -55.36
CA GLY A 397 -16.87 27.11 -55.76
C GLY A 397 -17.04 28.62 -55.94
N LYS A 398 -18.27 29.07 -56.25
CA LYS A 398 -18.57 30.47 -56.58
C LYS A 398 -18.12 31.50 -55.54
N ARG A 399 -18.20 31.15 -54.24
CA ARG A 399 -17.81 32.03 -53.14
C ARG A 399 -16.31 31.96 -52.81
N GLY A 400 -15.61 30.92 -53.28
CA GLY A 400 -14.18 30.70 -53.03
C GLY A 400 -13.79 30.52 -51.56
N ARG A 401 -14.77 30.23 -50.69
CA ARG A 401 -14.66 30.17 -49.23
C ARG A 401 -15.68 29.18 -48.68
N LEU A 402 -15.37 28.64 -47.50
CA LEU A 402 -16.30 27.89 -46.66
C LEU A 402 -17.29 28.90 -46.04
N THR A 403 -18.57 28.63 -46.23
CA THR A 403 -19.66 29.52 -45.81
C THR A 403 -20.22 29.10 -44.47
N ASP A 404 -21.02 29.98 -43.85
CA ASP A 404 -21.75 29.64 -42.62
C ASP A 404 -22.62 28.39 -42.80
N ASP A 405 -23.31 28.25 -43.95
CA ASP A 405 -24.12 27.06 -44.26
C ASP A 405 -23.31 25.76 -44.39
N TRP A 406 -22.00 25.85 -44.61
CA TRP A 406 -21.11 24.69 -44.65
C TRP A 406 -20.59 24.32 -43.26
N PHE A 407 -20.24 25.34 -42.47
CA PHE A 407 -19.57 25.20 -41.18
C PHE A 407 -20.53 24.99 -40.01
N ALA A 408 -21.65 25.71 -39.99
CA ALA A 408 -22.61 25.68 -38.88
C ALA A 408 -23.22 24.29 -38.65
N PRO A 409 -23.66 23.52 -39.67
CA PRO A 409 -24.20 22.17 -39.45
C PRO A 409 -23.17 21.21 -38.84
N ARG A 410 -21.93 21.25 -39.33
CA ARG A 410 -20.82 20.41 -38.83
C ARG A 410 -20.44 20.76 -37.39
N LEU A 411 -20.46 22.05 -37.03
CA LEU A 411 -20.27 22.46 -35.64
C LEU A 411 -21.42 21.93 -34.75
N ALA A 412 -22.66 22.06 -35.20
CA ALA A 412 -23.84 21.59 -34.45
C ALA A 412 -23.83 20.08 -34.18
N GLU A 413 -23.28 19.25 -35.08
CA GLU A 413 -23.15 17.80 -34.89
C GLU A 413 -22.27 17.43 -33.68
N VAL A 414 -21.23 18.22 -33.43
CA VAL A 414 -20.26 18.02 -32.33
C VAL A 414 -20.52 18.91 -31.11
N ASP A 415 -21.42 19.88 -31.21
CA ASP A 415 -21.83 20.82 -30.14
C ASP A 415 -22.77 20.16 -29.12
N ARG A 416 -22.27 19.10 -28.47
CA ARG A 416 -23.03 18.32 -27.49
C ARG A 416 -22.11 17.77 -26.40
N ASP A 417 -22.49 17.94 -25.15
CA ASP A 417 -21.72 17.56 -23.95
C ASP A 417 -22.25 16.30 -23.23
N ASP A 418 -23.27 15.64 -23.80
CA ASP A 418 -23.77 14.35 -23.33
C ASP A 418 -22.86 13.16 -23.73
N GLY A 419 -23.16 11.97 -23.19
CA GLY A 419 -22.48 10.73 -23.57
C GLY A 419 -21.37 10.28 -22.63
N GLN A 420 -20.65 9.23 -23.05
CA GLN A 420 -19.53 8.64 -22.33
C GLN A 420 -18.18 9.24 -22.75
N ILE A 421 -17.11 8.94 -22.01
CA ILE A 421 -15.75 9.46 -22.23
C ILE A 421 -15.29 9.31 -23.69
N ASP A 422 -15.53 8.15 -24.32
CA ASP A 422 -15.08 7.89 -25.70
C ASP A 422 -15.89 8.71 -26.72
N GLN A 423 -17.19 8.92 -26.48
CA GLN A 423 -18.04 9.77 -27.32
C GLN A 423 -17.61 11.24 -27.24
N LEU A 424 -17.31 11.73 -26.03
CA LEU A 424 -16.79 13.08 -25.81
C LEU A 424 -15.42 13.27 -26.47
N SER A 425 -14.54 12.27 -26.35
CA SER A 425 -13.22 12.29 -27.00
C SER A 425 -13.32 12.33 -28.53
N ALA A 426 -14.25 11.56 -29.12
CA ALA A 426 -14.51 11.59 -30.56
C ALA A 426 -15.07 12.94 -31.04
N ARG A 427 -15.99 13.55 -30.28
CA ARG A 427 -16.51 14.90 -30.56
C ARG A 427 -15.41 15.95 -30.49
N LEU A 428 -14.55 15.88 -29.46
CA LEU A 428 -13.41 16.77 -29.30
C LEU A 428 -12.43 16.67 -30.47
N ALA A 429 -12.19 15.46 -30.99
CA ALA A 429 -11.42 15.27 -32.22
C ALA A 429 -12.08 15.96 -33.43
N GLY A 430 -13.40 15.89 -33.56
CA GLY A 430 -14.15 16.63 -34.60
C GLY A 430 -14.04 18.15 -34.45
N VAL A 431 -14.15 18.66 -33.22
CA VAL A 431 -13.93 20.09 -32.93
C VAL A 431 -12.52 20.53 -33.32
N ARG A 432 -11.50 19.69 -33.14
CA ARG A 432 -10.12 20.00 -33.57
C ARG A 432 -10.00 20.13 -35.08
N THR A 433 -10.68 19.27 -35.85
CA THR A 433 -10.75 19.40 -37.32
C THR A 433 -11.37 20.74 -37.72
N LEU A 434 -12.50 21.11 -37.10
CA LEU A 434 -13.17 22.40 -37.37
C LEU A 434 -12.34 23.60 -36.92
N SER A 435 -11.65 23.50 -35.78
CA SER A 435 -10.75 24.52 -35.27
C SER A 435 -9.55 24.73 -36.21
N TYR A 436 -8.95 23.65 -36.71
CA TYR A 436 -7.90 23.73 -37.72
C TYR A 436 -8.38 24.45 -38.98
N ILE A 437 -9.55 24.07 -39.51
CA ILE A 437 -10.20 24.74 -40.66
C ILE A 437 -10.42 26.23 -40.39
N ALA A 438 -10.97 26.59 -39.22
CA ALA A 438 -11.22 27.98 -38.85
C ALA A 438 -9.93 28.80 -38.72
N ASN A 439 -8.80 28.16 -38.38
CA ASN A 439 -7.50 28.81 -38.25
C ASN A 439 -6.71 28.92 -39.57
N ARG A 440 -7.13 28.21 -40.63
CA ARG A 440 -6.54 28.40 -41.96
C ARG A 440 -6.78 29.83 -42.45
N PRO A 441 -5.74 30.54 -42.91
CA PRO A 441 -5.91 31.81 -43.60
C PRO A 441 -6.90 31.62 -44.74
N ASP A 442 -7.70 32.65 -45.02
CA ASP A 442 -8.56 32.79 -46.19
C ASP A 442 -9.54 31.66 -46.57
N TRP A 443 -9.72 30.64 -45.72
CA TRP A 443 -10.62 29.52 -45.98
C TRP A 443 -12.08 29.78 -45.64
N LEU A 444 -12.38 30.54 -44.57
CA LEU A 444 -13.72 30.64 -43.98
C LEU A 444 -14.22 32.09 -43.99
N ASP A 445 -15.52 32.30 -44.21
CA ASP A 445 -16.16 33.60 -43.97
C ASP A 445 -16.31 33.86 -42.46
N GLY A 446 -16.17 35.11 -42.00
CA GLY A 446 -16.36 35.43 -40.58
C GLY A 446 -15.39 34.70 -39.62
N MET A 447 -14.15 34.39 -40.07
CA MET A 447 -13.14 33.59 -39.36
C MET A 447 -13.05 33.84 -37.84
N LYS A 448 -13.07 35.11 -37.43
CA LYS A 448 -12.92 35.48 -36.01
C LYS A 448 -14.03 34.88 -35.13
N GLY A 449 -15.29 34.98 -35.56
CA GLY A 449 -16.43 34.46 -34.81
C GLY A 449 -16.40 32.93 -34.71
N TRP A 450 -16.05 32.24 -35.79
CA TRP A 450 -15.94 30.77 -35.79
C TRP A 450 -14.76 30.24 -34.97
N ARG A 451 -13.62 30.94 -34.97
CA ARG A 451 -12.48 30.60 -34.09
C ARG A 451 -12.85 30.72 -32.61
N GLU A 452 -13.56 31.77 -32.23
CA GLU A 452 -14.03 31.96 -30.85
C GLU A 452 -15.03 30.87 -30.44
N ARG A 453 -15.99 30.53 -31.32
CA ARG A 453 -16.98 29.47 -31.07
C ARG A 453 -16.35 28.07 -30.95
N THR A 454 -15.48 27.69 -31.88
CA THR A 454 -14.80 26.39 -31.86
C THR A 454 -13.90 26.24 -30.63
N ARG A 455 -13.19 27.31 -30.26
CA ARG A 455 -12.39 27.33 -29.02
C ARG A 455 -13.24 27.19 -27.77
N ALA A 456 -14.33 27.96 -27.66
CA ALA A 456 -15.24 27.87 -26.52
C ALA A 456 -15.85 26.46 -26.39
N LEU A 457 -16.17 25.83 -27.53
CA LEU A 457 -16.64 24.45 -27.56
C LEU A 457 -15.55 23.44 -27.16
N GLU A 458 -14.32 23.59 -27.66
CA GLU A 458 -13.18 22.75 -27.27
C GLU A 458 -12.93 22.84 -25.76
N ASP A 459 -12.95 24.05 -25.20
CA ASP A 459 -12.79 24.28 -23.76
C ASP A 459 -13.92 23.61 -22.95
N ARG A 460 -15.18 23.84 -23.34
CA ARG A 460 -16.34 23.25 -22.64
C ARG A 460 -16.34 21.72 -22.68
N LEU A 461 -16.12 21.11 -23.85
CA LEU A 461 -16.06 19.65 -23.97
C LEU A 461 -14.85 19.07 -23.22
N SER A 462 -13.72 19.78 -23.18
CA SER A 462 -12.54 19.36 -22.42
C SER A 462 -12.78 19.36 -20.91
N ASP A 463 -13.53 20.35 -20.40
CA ASP A 463 -13.92 20.43 -18.99
C ASP A 463 -14.89 19.31 -18.63
N VAL A 464 -15.93 19.09 -19.44
CA VAL A 464 -16.88 17.98 -19.22
C VAL A 464 -16.17 16.63 -19.30
N LEU A 465 -15.26 16.44 -20.25
CA LEU A 465 -14.45 15.22 -20.35
C LEU A 465 -13.59 15.02 -19.10
N HIS A 466 -12.97 16.08 -18.58
CA HIS A 466 -12.22 16.03 -17.33
C HIS A 466 -13.13 15.61 -16.16
N GLU A 467 -14.31 16.21 -16.01
CA GLU A 467 -15.27 15.84 -14.97
C GLU A 467 -15.68 14.37 -15.05
N ARG A 468 -15.94 13.86 -16.26
CA ARG A 468 -16.30 12.44 -16.48
C ARG A 468 -15.15 11.49 -16.16
N LEU A 469 -13.91 11.84 -16.52
CA LEU A 469 -12.72 11.08 -16.16
C LEU A 469 -12.54 11.05 -14.65
N THR A 470 -12.63 12.20 -13.99
CA THR A 470 -12.50 12.31 -12.53
C THR A 470 -13.60 11.53 -11.82
N ALA A 471 -14.86 11.66 -12.23
CA ALA A 471 -15.98 10.91 -11.64
C ALA A 471 -15.82 9.38 -11.82
N ARG A 472 -15.25 8.93 -12.94
CA ARG A 472 -15.03 7.51 -13.20
C ARG A 472 -13.82 6.94 -12.49
N PHE A 473 -12.71 7.68 -12.40
CA PHE A 473 -11.42 7.14 -11.97
C PHE A 473 -10.91 7.68 -10.63
N VAL A 474 -11.66 8.58 -9.98
CA VAL A 474 -11.33 9.13 -8.67
C VAL A 474 -12.52 8.95 -7.72
N ASP A 475 -12.31 8.22 -6.63
CA ASP A 475 -13.24 8.21 -5.50
C ASP A 475 -12.79 9.27 -4.50
N ARG A 476 -13.46 10.43 -4.52
CA ARG A 476 -13.13 11.57 -3.65
C ARG A 476 -13.19 11.23 -2.16
N LYS A 477 -14.07 10.33 -1.72
CA LYS A 477 -14.16 9.94 -0.29
C LYS A 477 -12.96 9.09 0.10
N THR A 478 -12.65 8.07 -0.69
CA THR A 478 -11.49 7.20 -0.46
C THR A 478 -10.18 7.99 -0.59
N THR A 479 -10.11 8.91 -1.55
CA THR A 479 -8.99 9.82 -1.76
C THR A 479 -8.80 10.77 -0.58
N ALA A 480 -9.86 11.44 -0.12
CA ALA A 480 -9.81 12.32 1.04
C ALA A 480 -9.44 11.55 2.32
N LEU A 481 -9.90 10.31 2.47
CA LEU A 481 -9.51 9.41 3.56
C LEU A 481 -8.04 8.99 3.48
N MET A 482 -7.54 8.62 2.30
CA MET A 482 -6.13 8.26 2.10
C MET A 482 -5.22 9.46 2.31
N ARG A 483 -5.68 10.65 1.93
CA ARG A 483 -5.01 11.92 2.19
C ARG A 483 -5.05 12.28 3.66
N SER A 484 -6.19 12.19 4.36
CA SER A 484 -6.25 12.47 5.80
C SER A 484 -5.42 11.48 6.61
N LEU A 485 -5.42 10.19 6.25
CA LEU A 485 -4.53 9.19 6.83
C LEU A 485 -3.04 9.52 6.68
N HIS A 486 -2.68 10.37 5.72
CA HIS A 486 -1.31 10.71 5.37
C HIS A 486 -0.88 12.10 5.86
N ASP A 487 -1.73 13.12 5.64
CA ASP A 487 -1.58 14.47 6.20
C ASP A 487 -1.62 14.39 7.73
N HIS A 488 -2.34 13.43 8.31
CA HIS A 488 -2.30 13.12 9.73
C HIS A 488 -1.21 12.10 10.13
N ALA A 489 -0.01 12.24 9.58
CA ALA A 489 1.20 11.87 10.33
C ALA A 489 1.30 12.65 11.67
N GLN A 490 0.44 13.66 11.87
CA GLN A 490 0.18 14.36 13.13
C GLN A 490 -1.33 14.38 13.51
N THR A 491 -2.04 13.25 13.59
CA THR A 491 -3.34 13.25 14.30
C THR A 491 -3.09 13.37 15.80
N MET A 492 -3.60 14.43 16.43
CA MET A 492 -3.70 14.52 17.90
C MET A 492 -4.96 13.78 18.32
N ALA A 493 -4.79 12.54 18.71
CA ALA A 493 -5.80 11.84 19.46
C ALA A 493 -5.59 12.12 20.95
N GLU A 494 -6.67 12.41 21.66
CA GLU A 494 -6.64 12.75 23.07
C GLU A 494 -7.21 11.58 23.88
N VAL A 495 -6.54 11.27 24.98
CA VAL A 495 -7.04 10.34 25.99
C VAL A 495 -7.47 11.19 27.17
N ALA A 496 -8.76 11.26 27.44
CA ALA A 496 -9.29 11.98 28.57
C ALA A 496 -8.95 11.25 29.90
N ASP A 497 -9.01 11.98 31.01
CA ASP A 497 -8.68 11.46 32.35
C ASP A 497 -9.60 10.31 32.78
N ASP A 498 -10.82 10.26 32.24
CA ASP A 498 -11.79 9.19 32.46
C ASP A 498 -11.52 7.94 31.60
N GLY A 499 -10.50 7.96 30.73
CA GLY A 499 -10.12 6.86 29.86
C GLY A 499 -10.83 6.84 28.50
N VAL A 500 -11.68 7.82 28.18
CA VAL A 500 -12.27 7.93 26.83
C VAL A 500 -11.20 8.38 25.82
N VAL A 501 -11.13 7.66 24.70
CA VAL A 501 -10.19 7.98 23.60
C VAL A 501 -10.98 8.65 22.49
N THR A 502 -10.63 9.90 22.20
CA THR A 502 -11.22 10.68 21.11
C THR A 502 -10.22 10.86 19.97
N VAL A 503 -10.72 10.81 18.73
CA VAL A 503 -9.97 11.17 17.52
C VAL A 503 -10.79 12.24 16.81
N ASP A 504 -10.22 13.43 16.64
CA ASP A 504 -10.90 14.60 16.05
C ASP A 504 -12.27 14.93 16.69
N GLY A 505 -12.39 14.69 18.01
CA GLY A 505 -13.60 14.98 18.80
C GLY A 505 -14.63 13.84 18.87
N GLU A 506 -14.46 12.74 18.13
CA GLU A 506 -15.34 11.57 18.20
C GLU A 506 -14.79 10.48 19.14
N ALA A 507 -15.63 9.92 20.00
CA ALA A 507 -15.24 8.86 20.94
C ALA A 507 -15.09 7.51 20.21
N VAL A 508 -13.86 6.99 20.12
CA VAL A 508 -13.53 5.76 19.37
C VAL A 508 -13.39 4.53 20.28
N GLY A 509 -13.15 4.74 21.57
CA GLY A 509 -13.01 3.65 22.52
C GLY A 509 -12.70 4.11 23.94
N HIS A 510 -12.40 3.15 24.79
CA HIS A 510 -12.13 3.37 26.20
C HIS A 510 -10.88 2.57 26.64
N LEU A 511 -10.02 3.21 27.43
CA LEU A 511 -8.76 2.68 27.94
C LEU A 511 -8.86 2.40 29.44
N ASP A 512 -9.14 1.15 29.79
CA ASP A 512 -9.21 0.65 31.17
C ASP A 512 -7.89 0.00 31.57
N GLY A 513 -7.15 0.62 32.50
CA GLY A 513 -5.79 0.21 32.85
C GLY A 513 -4.86 0.21 31.64
N VAL A 514 -4.41 -0.98 31.23
CA VAL A 514 -3.56 -1.22 30.04
C VAL A 514 -4.31 -1.84 28.86
N ARG A 515 -5.64 -1.99 28.98
CA ARG A 515 -6.50 -2.59 27.96
C ARG A 515 -7.28 -1.51 27.22
N PHE A 516 -7.12 -1.47 25.90
CA PHE A 516 -7.94 -0.64 25.04
C PHE A 516 -9.13 -1.44 24.48
N ALA A 517 -10.35 -0.92 24.64
CA ALA A 517 -11.58 -1.47 24.10
C ALA A 517 -12.20 -0.49 23.10
N ILE A 518 -12.55 -0.98 21.91
CA ILE A 518 -13.08 -0.15 20.82
C ILE A 518 -14.61 -0.12 20.90
N ALA A 519 -15.21 1.07 20.79
CA ALA A 519 -16.65 1.21 20.66
C ALA A 519 -17.08 0.80 19.24
N SER A 520 -18.05 -0.11 19.12
CA SER A 520 -18.52 -0.60 17.81
C SER A 520 -19.71 0.25 17.35
N GLY A 521 -19.61 0.93 16.21
CA GLY A 521 -20.71 1.78 15.73
C GLY A 521 -20.46 2.51 14.40
N GLY A 522 -20.12 1.79 13.32
CA GLY A 522 -19.90 2.40 12.00
C GLY A 522 -19.86 1.42 10.83
N SER A 523 -19.54 1.93 9.63
CA SER A 523 -19.39 1.12 8.41
C SER A 523 -18.03 0.40 8.38
N ALA A 524 -17.97 -0.81 7.81
CA ALA A 524 -16.83 -1.72 7.93
C ALA A 524 -15.45 -1.17 7.49
N LEU A 525 -15.41 -0.18 6.58
CA LEU A 525 -14.16 0.45 6.12
C LEU A 525 -13.77 1.68 6.97
N ALA A 526 -14.75 2.44 7.45
CA ALA A 526 -14.56 3.55 8.38
C ALA A 526 -14.03 3.03 9.73
N ASP A 527 -14.62 1.93 10.21
CA ASP A 527 -14.23 1.26 11.46
C ASP A 527 -12.77 0.80 11.43
N ARG A 528 -12.28 0.29 10.28
CA ARG A 528 -10.89 -0.17 10.15
C ARG A 528 -9.89 0.99 10.20
N THR A 529 -10.30 2.16 9.70
CA THR A 529 -9.45 3.34 9.62
C THR A 529 -9.38 4.06 10.97
N LEU A 530 -10.53 4.30 11.61
CA LEU A 530 -10.63 4.80 12.98
C LEU A 530 -9.90 3.89 13.97
N LYS A 531 -10.03 2.57 13.81
CA LYS A 531 -9.28 1.59 14.60
C LYS A 531 -7.76 1.74 14.46
N THR A 532 -7.27 2.00 13.25
CA THR A 532 -5.81 2.14 13.03
C THR A 532 -5.28 3.45 13.61
N ALA A 533 -6.05 4.55 13.50
CA ALA A 533 -5.72 5.83 14.11
C ALA A 533 -5.73 5.74 15.65
N ALA A 534 -6.78 5.16 16.23
CA ALA A 534 -6.89 4.94 17.68
C ALA A 534 -5.77 4.03 18.22
N LEU A 535 -5.37 2.98 17.50
CA LEU A 535 -4.27 2.12 17.92
C LEU A 535 -2.91 2.84 17.92
N ARG A 536 -2.66 3.76 16.98
CA ARG A 536 -1.44 4.58 16.97
C ARG A 536 -1.45 5.61 18.09
N ALA A 537 -2.59 6.28 18.28
CA ALA A 537 -2.83 7.26 19.32
C ALA A 537 -2.58 6.74 20.73
N VAL A 538 -3.09 5.55 21.02
CA VAL A 538 -3.05 4.96 22.36
C VAL A 538 -1.68 4.34 22.68
N GLY A 539 -0.81 4.14 21.67
CA GLY A 539 0.50 3.52 21.82
C GLY A 539 1.41 4.18 22.89
N PRO A 540 1.67 5.50 22.81
CA PRO A 540 2.47 6.23 23.81
C PRO A 540 1.88 6.17 25.22
N GLU A 541 0.56 6.33 25.35
CA GLU A 541 -0.12 6.31 26.64
C GLU A 541 -0.08 4.92 27.29
N ILE A 542 -0.28 3.85 26.50
CA ILE A 542 -0.09 2.47 26.99
C ILE A 542 1.36 2.24 27.41
N ALA A 543 2.35 2.72 26.66
CA ALA A 543 3.76 2.59 27.05
C ALA A 543 4.04 3.31 28.38
N ARG A 544 3.44 4.49 28.61
CA ARG A 544 3.53 5.23 29.87
C ARG A 544 2.88 4.45 31.03
N ARG A 545 1.65 3.94 30.86
CA ARG A 545 0.95 3.15 31.87
C ARG A 545 1.66 1.84 32.21
N LEU A 546 2.20 1.13 31.20
CA LEU A 546 3.04 -0.06 31.42
C LEU A 546 4.31 0.27 32.22
N GLY A 547 4.90 1.46 31.97
CA GLY A 547 6.02 1.98 32.74
C GLY A 547 5.66 2.26 34.20
N ALA A 548 4.53 2.93 34.44
CA ALA A 548 4.01 3.21 35.78
C ALA A 548 3.71 1.92 36.55
N LEU A 549 2.95 1.00 35.95
CA LEU A 549 2.66 -0.31 36.52
C LEU A 549 3.94 -1.07 36.90
N ALA A 550 4.98 -1.03 36.06
CA ALA A 550 6.26 -1.68 36.36
C ALA A 550 7.03 -1.01 37.52
N GLY A 551 6.79 0.27 37.79
CA GLY A 551 7.48 1.07 38.81
C GLY A 551 6.74 1.24 40.14
N ASP A 552 5.42 1.04 40.17
CA ASP A 552 4.59 1.32 41.35
C ASP A 552 4.84 0.35 42.52
N GLY A 553 4.52 0.85 43.73
CA GLY A 553 4.62 0.13 45.00
C GLY A 553 3.63 -1.03 45.16
N ASP A 554 3.81 -1.85 46.21
CA ASP A 554 2.96 -3.03 46.47
C ASP A 554 1.51 -2.66 46.83
N ASP A 555 1.27 -1.43 47.28
CA ASP A 555 -0.03 -0.85 47.66
C ASP A 555 -0.92 -0.53 46.45
N ALA A 556 -0.34 -0.37 45.26
CA ALA A 556 -1.08 -0.16 44.03
C ALA A 556 -1.76 -1.45 43.51
N PHE A 557 -1.43 -2.62 44.06
CA PHE A 557 -1.90 -3.91 43.56
C PHE A 557 -2.86 -4.59 44.52
N SER A 558 -3.89 -5.24 43.96
CA SER A 558 -4.77 -6.14 44.70
C SER A 558 -5.16 -7.36 43.86
N VAL A 559 -5.65 -8.41 44.51
CA VAL A 559 -6.05 -9.66 43.85
C VAL A 559 -7.42 -10.09 44.35
N THR A 560 -8.27 -10.50 43.41
CA THR A 560 -9.62 -10.98 43.72
C THR A 560 -9.65 -12.51 43.85
N PRO A 561 -10.65 -13.09 44.53
CA PRO A 561 -10.87 -14.53 44.58
C PRO A 561 -11.03 -15.21 43.20
N GLU A 562 -11.38 -14.45 42.16
CA GLU A 562 -11.57 -14.90 40.77
C GLU A 562 -10.24 -14.98 39.98
N GLY A 563 -9.12 -14.69 40.63
CA GLY A 563 -7.79 -14.73 40.02
C GLY A 563 -7.46 -13.49 39.20
N ASP A 564 -8.23 -12.42 39.35
CA ASP A 564 -7.99 -11.14 38.70
C ASP A 564 -7.04 -10.29 39.55
N VAL A 565 -6.03 -9.71 38.90
CA VAL A 565 -5.06 -8.83 39.52
C VAL A 565 -5.36 -7.41 39.08
N LEU A 566 -5.62 -6.54 40.05
CA LEU A 566 -5.93 -5.13 39.83
C LEU A 566 -4.70 -4.27 40.09
N TRP A 567 -4.53 -3.23 39.28
CA TRP A 567 -3.55 -2.15 39.47
C TRP A 567 -4.32 -0.83 39.55
N SER A 568 -4.20 -0.11 40.67
CA SER A 568 -4.94 1.13 40.94
C SER A 568 -6.46 0.99 40.73
N GLY A 569 -7.00 -0.18 41.05
CA GLY A 569 -8.42 -0.52 40.89
C GLY A 569 -8.83 -1.05 39.51
N ALA A 570 -7.98 -0.92 38.48
CA ALA A 570 -8.25 -1.40 37.12
C ALA A 570 -7.70 -2.81 36.87
N LEU A 571 -8.36 -3.61 36.02
CA LEU A 571 -7.92 -4.98 35.72
C LEU A 571 -6.62 -4.99 34.92
N ALA A 572 -5.54 -5.48 35.53
CA ALA A 572 -4.21 -5.47 34.94
C ALA A 572 -3.76 -6.84 34.41
N ALA A 573 -4.07 -7.92 35.11
CA ALA A 573 -3.66 -9.26 34.71
C ALA A 573 -4.60 -10.34 35.28
N LYS A 574 -4.49 -11.56 34.77
CA LYS A 574 -5.18 -12.75 35.29
C LYS A 574 -4.19 -13.85 35.62
N ILE A 575 -4.32 -14.48 36.78
CA ILE A 575 -3.51 -15.63 37.18
C ILE A 575 -3.82 -16.82 36.25
N ILE A 576 -2.77 -17.50 35.76
CA ILE A 576 -2.91 -18.60 34.79
C ILE A 576 -2.38 -19.94 35.28
N ASN A 577 -1.71 -19.98 36.42
CA ASN A 577 -1.24 -21.21 37.04
C ASN A 577 -1.79 -21.36 38.46
N THR A 578 -1.60 -22.54 39.03
CA THR A 578 -2.10 -22.87 40.36
C THR A 578 -1.04 -22.73 41.46
N GLU A 579 0.19 -22.26 41.15
CA GLU A 579 1.35 -22.25 42.05
C GLU A 579 1.60 -20.88 42.72
N PRO A 580 1.23 -20.66 44.01
CA PRO A 580 1.25 -19.35 44.64
C PRO A 580 2.64 -18.76 44.85
N PHE A 581 3.65 -19.62 45.06
CA PHE A 581 5.02 -19.19 45.33
C PHE A 581 5.87 -19.00 44.07
N SER A 582 5.30 -19.32 42.92
CA SER A 582 5.90 -19.13 41.60
C SER A 582 4.77 -18.78 40.61
N PRO A 583 4.09 -17.64 40.85
CA PRO A 583 2.89 -17.28 40.13
C PRO A 583 3.20 -16.94 38.68
N ARG A 584 2.27 -17.27 37.79
CA ARG A 584 2.27 -16.83 36.40
C ARG A 584 0.99 -16.09 36.11
N VAL A 585 1.12 -14.99 35.39
CA VAL A 585 -0.03 -14.17 35.00
C VAL A 585 -0.03 -13.93 33.50
N ARG A 586 -1.23 -13.70 32.96
CA ARG A 586 -1.44 -13.14 31.63
C ARG A 586 -1.82 -11.67 31.81
N LEU A 587 -0.93 -10.78 31.36
CA LEU A 587 -1.19 -9.34 31.33
C LEU A 587 -2.39 -9.03 30.42
N MET A 588 -3.18 -8.03 30.79
CA MET A 588 -4.31 -7.58 29.99
C MET A 588 -3.90 -6.55 28.94
N GLY A 589 -4.54 -6.60 27.77
CA GLY A 589 -4.18 -5.78 26.62
C GLY A 589 -2.97 -6.32 25.83
N ASP A 590 -3.00 -6.10 24.51
CA ASP A 590 -1.99 -6.62 23.56
C ASP A 590 -1.08 -5.55 22.96
N LEU A 591 -1.24 -4.31 23.39
CA LEU A 591 -0.57 -3.14 22.83
C LEU A 591 0.62 -2.72 23.69
N GLY A 592 1.55 -1.98 23.07
CA GLY A 592 2.75 -1.43 23.71
C GLY A 592 4.03 -2.24 23.44
N PRO A 593 5.22 -1.66 23.70
CA PRO A 593 6.50 -2.32 23.46
C PRO A 593 6.65 -3.61 24.28
N GLN A 594 7.13 -4.69 23.64
CA GLN A 594 7.26 -6.00 24.30
C GLN A 594 8.09 -5.94 25.58
N ALA A 595 9.21 -5.19 25.57
CA ALA A 595 10.06 -5.02 26.75
C ALA A 595 9.35 -4.32 27.92
N ALA A 596 8.39 -3.42 27.66
CA ALA A 596 7.60 -2.77 28.70
C ALA A 596 6.55 -3.74 29.28
N ARG A 597 5.89 -4.50 28.41
CA ARG A 597 4.93 -5.55 28.82
C ARG A 597 5.59 -6.63 29.68
N ASP A 598 6.77 -7.09 29.28
CA ASP A 598 7.51 -8.10 30.05
C ASP A 598 7.92 -7.58 31.44
N ARG A 599 8.31 -6.30 31.56
CA ARG A 599 8.62 -5.67 32.85
C ARG A 599 7.38 -5.56 33.74
N ALA A 600 6.26 -5.10 33.18
CA ALA A 600 4.98 -5.01 33.87
C ALA A 600 4.52 -6.39 34.38
N GLN A 601 4.59 -7.42 33.54
CA GLN A 601 4.25 -8.80 33.93
C GLN A 601 5.16 -9.31 35.06
N ARG A 602 6.49 -9.14 34.95
CA ARG A 602 7.42 -9.55 36.01
C ARG A 602 7.16 -8.84 37.33
N ARG A 603 6.78 -7.55 37.29
CA ARG A 603 6.42 -6.77 38.49
C ARG A 603 5.20 -7.35 39.20
N ILE A 604 4.16 -7.71 38.45
CA ILE A 604 2.95 -8.35 38.98
C ILE A 604 3.27 -9.73 39.57
N GLU A 605 4.05 -10.56 38.85
CA GLU A 605 4.44 -11.89 39.32
C GLU A 605 5.27 -11.78 40.62
N ALA A 606 6.19 -10.82 40.71
CA ALA A 606 6.97 -10.55 41.91
C ALA A 606 6.10 -10.10 43.10
N TRP A 607 5.13 -9.21 42.85
CA TRP A 607 4.16 -8.79 43.87
C TRP A 607 3.33 -9.96 44.37
N LEU A 608 2.74 -10.76 43.48
CA LEU A 608 1.94 -11.93 43.83
C LEU A 608 2.76 -12.95 44.66
N ALA A 609 4.02 -13.18 44.30
CA ALA A 609 4.90 -14.08 45.05
C ALA A 609 5.19 -13.54 46.46
N SER A 610 5.40 -12.23 46.59
CA SER A 610 5.56 -11.54 47.87
C SER A 610 4.29 -11.66 48.73
N GLU A 611 3.13 -11.39 48.15
CA GLU A 611 1.84 -11.47 48.81
C GLU A 611 1.49 -12.90 49.21
N ALA A 612 1.76 -13.90 48.36
CA ALA A 612 1.67 -15.32 48.71
C ALA A 612 2.59 -15.69 49.87
N GLY A 613 3.79 -15.13 49.91
CA GLY A 613 4.70 -15.31 51.03
C GLY A 613 4.17 -14.77 52.35
N ARG A 614 3.40 -13.68 52.33
CA ARG A 614 2.80 -13.03 53.51
C ARG A 614 1.50 -13.72 53.93
N ALA A 615 0.57 -13.92 53.00
CA ALA A 615 -0.74 -14.50 53.24
C ALA A 615 -0.66 -16.00 53.55
N LEU A 616 0.14 -16.76 52.78
CA LEU A 616 0.27 -18.22 52.93
C LEU A 616 1.52 -18.60 53.73
N ARG A 617 1.82 -17.84 54.80
CA ARG A 617 3.05 -17.99 55.59
C ARG A 617 3.30 -19.42 56.10
N ASP A 618 2.26 -20.08 56.61
CA ASP A 618 2.38 -21.44 57.16
C ASP A 618 2.67 -22.47 56.06
N LEU A 619 2.03 -22.34 54.90
CA LEU A 619 2.31 -23.15 53.70
C LEU A 619 3.75 -22.89 53.19
N ARG A 620 4.21 -21.63 53.18
CA ARG A 620 5.58 -21.29 52.79
C ARG A 620 6.61 -21.90 53.73
N ARG A 621 6.38 -21.80 55.04
CA ARG A 621 7.22 -22.41 56.07
C ARG A 621 7.29 -23.92 55.90
N LEU A 622 6.15 -24.56 55.61
CA LEU A 622 6.07 -26.00 55.37
C LEU A 622 6.84 -26.40 54.09
N LYS A 623 6.68 -25.66 52.99
CA LYS A 623 7.42 -25.86 51.73
C LYS A 623 8.92 -25.78 51.95
N GLN A 624 9.39 -24.72 52.61
CA GLN A 624 10.82 -24.54 52.94
C GLN A 624 11.36 -25.68 53.79
N ALA A 625 10.58 -26.20 54.75
CA ALA A 625 11.01 -27.31 55.59
C ALA A 625 11.13 -28.65 54.82
N VAL A 626 10.28 -28.86 53.81
CA VAL A 626 10.38 -30.02 52.90
C VAL A 626 11.59 -29.88 51.96
N GLU A 627 11.80 -28.70 51.38
CA GLU A 627 12.89 -28.42 50.44
C GLU A 627 14.28 -28.45 51.11
N SER A 628 14.42 -27.85 52.30
CA SER A 628 15.67 -27.86 53.08
C SER A 628 15.99 -29.21 53.72
N GLY A 629 15.05 -30.18 53.68
CA GLY A 629 15.21 -31.47 54.34
C GLY A 629 15.08 -31.42 55.87
N ALA A 630 14.58 -30.31 56.44
CA ALA A 630 14.26 -30.19 57.86
C ALA A 630 13.15 -31.18 58.27
N LEU A 631 12.22 -31.50 57.36
CA LEU A 631 11.29 -32.62 57.50
C LEU A 631 11.82 -33.85 56.76
N LYS A 632 11.86 -34.99 57.46
CA LYS A 632 12.27 -36.31 56.93
C LYS A 632 11.20 -37.36 57.21
N GLY A 633 11.24 -38.48 56.50
CA GLY A 633 10.35 -39.62 56.75
C GLY A 633 8.86 -39.31 56.56
N LEU A 634 8.01 -39.87 57.43
CA LEU A 634 6.55 -39.77 57.35
C LEU A 634 6.03 -38.33 57.50
N PRO A 635 6.56 -37.47 58.41
CA PRO A 635 6.19 -36.04 58.46
C PRO A 635 6.41 -35.30 57.14
N ARG A 636 7.48 -35.61 56.40
CA ARG A 636 7.74 -35.02 55.08
C ARG A 636 6.68 -35.46 54.07
N GLY A 637 6.28 -36.72 54.08
CA GLY A 637 5.23 -37.24 53.19
C GLY A 637 3.87 -36.57 53.44
N ILE A 638 3.47 -36.42 54.70
CA ILE A 638 2.22 -35.73 55.08
C ILE A 638 2.30 -34.24 54.68
N ALA A 639 3.43 -33.59 54.94
CA ALA A 639 3.66 -32.21 54.54
C ALA A 639 3.56 -32.01 53.03
N PHE A 640 4.11 -32.93 52.23
CA PHE A 640 4.04 -32.89 50.77
C PHE A 640 2.59 -32.95 50.27
N ARG A 641 1.77 -33.87 50.79
CA ARG A 641 0.35 -33.96 50.41
C ARG A 641 -0.45 -32.73 50.82
N LEU A 642 -0.16 -32.17 52.00
CA LEU A 642 -0.76 -30.90 52.43
C LEU A 642 -0.39 -29.75 51.49
N LEU A 643 0.86 -29.69 51.03
CA LEU A 643 1.31 -28.68 50.08
C LEU A 643 0.63 -28.82 48.72
N GLU A 644 0.55 -30.05 48.19
CA GLU A 644 -0.14 -30.32 46.91
C GLU A 644 -1.62 -29.96 46.97
N ALA A 645 -2.28 -30.25 48.08
CA ALA A 645 -3.69 -29.92 48.28
C ALA A 645 -3.93 -28.46 48.70
N GLY A 646 -2.90 -27.64 48.94
CA GLY A 646 -3.08 -26.24 49.32
C GLY A 646 -3.49 -26.02 50.79
N GLY A 647 -3.22 -26.97 51.68
CA GLY A 647 -3.29 -26.78 53.13
C GLY A 647 -4.35 -27.60 53.88
N VAL A 648 -5.24 -28.31 53.17
CA VAL A 648 -6.29 -29.16 53.76
C VAL A 648 -6.32 -30.49 53.01
N ILE A 649 -6.27 -31.61 53.74
CA ILE A 649 -6.45 -32.95 53.18
C ILE A 649 -7.41 -33.79 54.03
N ASP A 650 -7.96 -34.83 53.41
CA ASP A 650 -8.67 -35.87 54.12
C ASP A 650 -7.67 -36.66 55.00
N ARG A 651 -7.97 -36.82 56.29
CA ARG A 651 -7.15 -37.64 57.20
C ARG A 651 -7.02 -39.06 56.68
N ARG A 652 -8.07 -39.60 56.04
CA ARG A 652 -8.08 -40.97 55.51
C ARG A 652 -7.00 -41.21 54.47
N ASP A 653 -6.63 -40.18 53.70
CA ASP A 653 -5.58 -40.28 52.68
C ASP A 653 -4.22 -40.58 53.32
N VAL A 654 -4.02 -40.12 54.55
CA VAL A 654 -2.76 -40.24 55.30
C VAL A 654 -2.91 -41.08 56.58
N GLU A 655 -3.99 -41.85 56.75
CA GLU A 655 -4.28 -42.56 58.01
C GLU A 655 -3.17 -43.57 58.37
N ARG A 656 -2.65 -44.30 57.36
CA ARG A 656 -1.55 -45.25 57.55
C ARG A 656 -0.28 -44.55 58.01
N ASP A 657 0.06 -43.43 57.37
CA ASP A 657 1.22 -42.63 57.70
C ASP A 657 1.07 -42.07 59.12
N LEU A 658 -0.12 -41.54 59.46
CA LEU A 658 -0.45 -41.03 60.79
C LEU A 658 -0.40 -42.09 61.89
N ALA A 659 -0.79 -43.32 61.61
CA ALA A 659 -0.73 -44.44 62.56
C ALA A 659 0.72 -44.86 62.85
N ALA A 660 1.58 -44.82 61.83
CA ALA A 660 2.99 -45.19 61.93
C ALA A 660 3.91 -44.10 62.52
N LEU A 661 3.41 -42.88 62.75
CA LEU A 661 4.21 -41.79 63.34
C LEU A 661 4.66 -42.10 64.78
N SER A 662 5.96 -42.01 65.01
CA SER A 662 6.55 -41.97 66.35
C SER A 662 6.15 -40.71 67.13
N GLN A 663 6.37 -40.73 68.45
CA GLN A 663 6.01 -39.58 69.30
C GLN A 663 6.84 -38.31 68.97
N VAL A 664 8.08 -38.47 68.52
CA VAL A 664 8.95 -37.37 68.07
C VAL A 664 8.42 -36.75 66.77
N GLU A 665 8.03 -37.60 65.81
CA GLU A 665 7.45 -37.16 64.54
C GLU A 665 6.10 -36.46 64.73
N ARG A 666 5.27 -36.93 65.67
CA ARG A 666 4.00 -36.25 66.06
C ARG A 666 4.25 -34.85 66.63
N ARG A 667 5.26 -34.68 67.48
CA ARG A 667 5.67 -33.35 67.99
C ARG A 667 6.18 -32.45 66.85
N THR A 668 6.89 -33.04 65.89
CA THR A 668 7.42 -32.32 64.71
C THR A 668 6.27 -31.78 63.84
N ILE A 669 5.26 -32.59 63.52
CA ILE A 669 4.08 -32.16 62.76
C ILE A 669 3.36 -31.00 63.48
N LYS A 670 3.18 -31.09 64.80
CA LYS A 670 2.58 -30.02 65.60
C LYS A 670 3.40 -28.73 65.59
N ALA A 671 4.74 -28.81 65.58
CA ALA A 671 5.62 -27.64 65.54
C ALA A 671 5.51 -26.84 64.23
N PHE A 672 5.06 -27.47 63.13
CA PHE A 672 4.73 -26.83 61.86
C PHE A 672 3.26 -26.41 61.74
N ALA A 673 2.54 -26.33 62.88
CA ALA A 673 1.14 -25.93 62.96
C ALA A 673 0.15 -26.82 62.18
N ILE A 674 0.56 -28.04 61.81
CA ILE A 674 -0.34 -29.01 61.20
C ILE A 674 -1.27 -29.56 62.29
N ARG A 675 -2.58 -29.38 62.11
CA ARG A 675 -3.60 -29.99 62.95
C ARG A 675 -4.04 -31.31 62.36
N VAL A 676 -4.12 -32.31 63.23
CA VAL A 676 -4.63 -33.65 62.91
C VAL A 676 -5.93 -33.82 63.68
N GLY A 677 -7.06 -33.67 63.01
CA GLY A 677 -8.40 -33.82 63.57
C GLY A 677 -8.91 -35.25 63.53
N THR A 678 -10.21 -35.39 63.79
CA THR A 678 -10.95 -36.65 63.65
C THR A 678 -11.11 -37.01 62.18
N HIS A 679 -11.41 -36.04 61.33
CA HIS A 679 -11.66 -36.30 59.92
C HIS A 679 -10.59 -35.72 59.00
N SER A 680 -9.96 -34.61 59.36
CA SER A 680 -9.12 -33.81 58.45
C SER A 680 -7.71 -33.61 59.00
N VAL A 681 -6.75 -33.41 58.09
CA VAL A 681 -5.43 -32.87 58.45
C VAL A 681 -5.29 -31.54 57.72
N TRP A 682 -4.99 -30.46 58.44
CA TRP A 682 -4.96 -29.12 57.84
C TRP A 682 -4.01 -28.16 58.54
N LEU A 683 -3.70 -27.07 57.84
CA LEU A 683 -3.03 -25.89 58.38
C LEU A 683 -4.09 -24.84 58.75
N PRO A 684 -4.29 -24.51 60.04
CA PRO A 684 -5.25 -23.48 60.44
C PRO A 684 -4.97 -22.11 59.78
N GLY A 685 -3.71 -21.77 59.55
CA GLY A 685 -3.34 -20.54 58.86
C GLY A 685 -3.81 -20.46 57.41
N ALA A 686 -4.06 -21.59 56.75
CA ALA A 686 -4.62 -21.62 55.39
C ALA A 686 -6.11 -21.22 55.36
N LEU A 687 -6.82 -21.36 56.49
CA LEU A 687 -8.25 -21.04 56.59
C LEU A 687 -8.54 -19.57 56.94
N LYS A 688 -7.50 -18.79 57.29
CA LYS A 688 -7.65 -17.35 57.57
C LYS A 688 -8.21 -16.60 56.36
N PRO A 689 -9.03 -15.53 56.53
CA PRO A 689 -9.66 -14.82 55.42
C PRO A 689 -8.70 -14.41 54.29
N ARG A 690 -7.57 -13.78 54.64
CA ARG A 690 -6.54 -13.36 53.67
C ARG A 690 -5.92 -14.54 52.91
N SER A 691 -5.66 -15.65 53.60
CA SER A 691 -5.14 -16.88 53.00
C SER A 691 -6.15 -17.51 52.03
N ARG A 692 -7.44 -17.50 52.40
CA ARG A 692 -8.52 -18.05 51.56
C ARG A 692 -8.69 -17.25 50.28
N ILE A 693 -8.76 -15.92 50.35
CA ILE A 693 -8.85 -15.05 49.16
C ILE A 693 -7.73 -15.37 48.18
N LEU A 694 -6.49 -15.43 48.67
CA LEU A 694 -5.37 -15.72 47.79
C LEU A 694 -5.39 -17.17 47.26
N SER A 695 -5.76 -18.15 48.09
CA SER A 695 -5.86 -19.55 47.65
C SER A 695 -6.96 -19.74 46.60
N GLN A 696 -8.06 -18.99 46.72
CA GLN A 696 -9.14 -18.96 45.74
C GLN A 696 -8.66 -18.36 44.42
N ALA A 697 -7.88 -17.28 44.47
CA ALA A 697 -7.30 -16.67 43.28
C ALA A 697 -6.47 -17.67 42.45
N PHE A 698 -5.70 -18.56 43.10
CA PHE A 698 -4.93 -19.62 42.43
C PHE A 698 -5.74 -20.87 42.06
N ALA A 699 -6.98 -21.02 42.58
CA ALA A 699 -7.91 -22.09 42.24
C ALA A 699 -9.04 -21.63 41.30
N ALA A 700 -9.02 -20.36 40.87
CA ALA A 700 -10.15 -19.72 40.20
C ALA A 700 -10.53 -20.37 38.87
N ALA A 701 -9.58 -21.02 38.19
CA ALA A 701 -9.80 -21.72 36.93
C ALA A 701 -10.70 -22.98 37.08
N GLU A 702 -10.82 -23.53 38.30
CA GLU A 702 -11.73 -24.65 38.53
C GLU A 702 -13.18 -24.15 38.74
N PRO A 703 -14.18 -24.81 38.13
CA PRO A 703 -15.59 -24.42 38.20
C PRO A 703 -16.25 -24.89 39.51
N PHE A 704 -15.60 -24.63 40.64
CA PHE A 704 -16.13 -24.93 41.97
C PHE A 704 -16.07 -23.70 42.86
N ARG A 705 -17.19 -23.37 43.51
CA ARG A 705 -17.29 -22.31 44.52
C ARG A 705 -18.10 -22.84 45.70
N ALA A 706 -17.52 -22.79 46.89
CA ALA A 706 -18.25 -23.11 48.11
C ALA A 706 -18.98 -21.88 48.65
N ARG A 707 -20.07 -22.11 49.37
CA ARG A 707 -20.72 -21.07 50.16
C ARG A 707 -19.75 -20.56 51.24
N PRO A 708 -19.76 -19.25 51.56
CA PRO A 708 -18.93 -18.69 52.62
C PRO A 708 -19.15 -19.38 53.98
N GLU A 709 -20.39 -19.83 54.22
CA GLU A 709 -20.84 -20.52 55.43
C GLU A 709 -21.79 -21.68 55.06
N GLY A 710 -21.76 -22.74 55.86
CA GLY A 710 -22.64 -23.90 55.72
C GLY A 710 -22.29 -24.86 54.58
N LEU A 711 -23.23 -25.76 54.27
CA LEU A 711 -23.03 -26.87 53.34
C LEU A 711 -23.16 -26.44 51.88
N THR A 712 -22.26 -26.91 51.02
CA THR A 712 -22.33 -26.72 49.57
C THR A 712 -22.54 -28.06 48.88
N LEU A 713 -23.47 -28.16 47.91
CA LEU A 713 -23.60 -29.37 47.09
C LEU A 713 -22.40 -29.50 46.16
N LEU A 714 -21.82 -30.69 46.09
CA LEU A 714 -20.74 -30.97 45.14
C LEU A 714 -21.29 -30.98 43.71
N PRO A 715 -20.54 -30.42 42.74
CA PRO A 715 -20.89 -30.55 41.32
C PRO A 715 -20.74 -32.01 40.85
N GLY A 716 -21.29 -32.31 39.67
CA GLY A 716 -21.21 -33.67 39.10
C GLY A 716 -19.79 -34.17 38.85
N ALA A 717 -18.86 -33.28 38.50
CA ALA A 717 -17.43 -33.56 38.46
C ALA A 717 -16.79 -33.20 39.81
N ALA A 718 -16.00 -34.10 40.40
CA ALA A 718 -15.38 -33.88 41.70
C ALA A 718 -14.34 -32.72 41.62
N PRO A 719 -14.44 -31.68 42.47
CA PRO A 719 -13.44 -30.62 42.53
C PRO A 719 -12.07 -31.17 42.97
N SER A 720 -10.98 -30.51 42.57
CA SER A 720 -9.66 -30.94 43.02
C SER A 720 -9.47 -30.72 44.53
N PRO A 721 -8.53 -31.45 45.18
CA PRO A 721 -8.17 -31.19 46.58
C PRO A 721 -7.78 -29.73 46.82
N ARG A 722 -7.13 -29.09 45.83
CA ARG A 722 -6.67 -27.71 45.91
C ARG A 722 -7.83 -26.71 45.85
N ALA A 723 -8.82 -26.95 45.00
CA ALA A 723 -10.03 -26.15 44.97
C ALA A 723 -10.82 -26.27 46.28
N LEU A 724 -10.99 -27.49 46.81
CA LEU A 724 -11.66 -27.70 48.10
C LEU A 724 -10.92 -26.96 49.24
N SER A 725 -9.59 -27.10 49.30
CA SER A 725 -8.76 -26.43 50.30
C SER A 725 -8.81 -24.91 50.21
N ALA A 726 -8.87 -24.34 49.00
CA ALA A 726 -8.99 -22.90 48.79
C ALA A 726 -10.26 -22.30 49.43
N PHE A 727 -11.33 -23.09 49.49
CA PHE A 727 -12.57 -22.74 50.19
C PHE A 727 -12.60 -23.19 51.66
N GLY A 728 -11.57 -23.93 52.13
CA GLY A 728 -11.53 -24.47 53.49
C GLY A 728 -12.54 -25.59 53.73
N VAL A 729 -12.95 -26.27 52.67
CA VAL A 729 -13.97 -27.33 52.71
C VAL A 729 -13.39 -28.68 52.35
N ARG A 730 -14.14 -29.73 52.60
CA ARG A 730 -13.84 -31.11 52.17
C ARG A 730 -15.08 -31.86 51.79
N THR A 731 -14.91 -32.95 51.04
CA THR A 731 -16.04 -33.78 50.62
C THR A 731 -16.55 -34.69 51.75
N ALA A 732 -17.87 -34.74 51.91
CA ALA A 732 -18.60 -35.74 52.71
C ALA A 732 -19.89 -36.14 51.97
N GLY A 733 -19.83 -37.24 51.23
CA GLY A 733 -20.94 -37.69 50.39
C GLY A 733 -21.18 -36.72 49.23
N ARG A 734 -22.39 -36.17 49.15
CA ARG A 734 -22.75 -35.16 48.13
C ARG A 734 -22.41 -33.71 48.53
N TRP A 735 -21.81 -33.51 49.70
CA TRP A 735 -21.59 -32.18 50.28
C TRP A 735 -20.09 -31.83 50.33
N ALA A 736 -19.78 -30.57 50.08
CA ALA A 736 -18.56 -29.93 50.55
C ALA A 736 -18.86 -29.26 51.89
N VAL A 737 -18.14 -29.66 52.94
CA VAL A 737 -18.36 -29.28 54.33
C VAL A 737 -17.17 -28.46 54.81
N PRO A 738 -17.37 -27.29 55.44
CA PRO A 738 -16.29 -26.54 56.07
C PRO A 738 -15.54 -27.43 57.08
N VAL A 739 -14.21 -27.40 57.01
CA VAL A 739 -13.36 -28.29 57.82
C VAL A 739 -13.54 -28.01 59.31
N GLU A 740 -13.60 -26.74 59.71
CA GLU A 740 -13.79 -26.35 61.12
C GLU A 740 -15.15 -26.79 61.65
N ASP A 741 -16.22 -26.66 60.86
CA ASP A 741 -17.57 -27.13 61.22
C ASP A 741 -17.60 -28.64 61.37
N LEU A 742 -16.93 -29.39 60.48
CA LEU A 742 -16.91 -30.85 60.56
C LEU A 742 -16.17 -31.37 61.79
N GLU A 743 -15.03 -30.77 62.13
CA GLU A 743 -14.28 -31.14 63.33
C GLU A 743 -15.04 -30.73 64.60
N ARG A 744 -15.62 -29.53 64.63
CA ARG A 744 -16.47 -29.07 65.74
C ARG A 744 -17.69 -29.97 65.93
N ALA A 745 -18.36 -30.37 64.86
CA ALA A 745 -19.48 -31.31 64.90
C ALA A 745 -19.05 -32.68 65.44
N SER A 746 -17.80 -33.11 65.18
CA SER A 746 -17.25 -34.36 65.70
C SER A 746 -16.99 -34.29 67.19
N ASP A 747 -16.47 -33.16 67.68
CA ASP A 747 -16.19 -32.93 69.09
C ASP A 747 -17.49 -32.84 69.91
N LEU A 748 -18.47 -32.03 69.46
CA LEU A 748 -19.79 -31.92 70.08
C LEU A 748 -20.50 -33.28 70.17
N ARG A 749 -20.35 -34.11 69.15
CA ARG A 749 -20.94 -35.46 69.12
C ARG A 749 -20.28 -36.43 70.10
N ARG A 750 -18.99 -36.26 70.40
CA ARG A 750 -18.28 -37.05 71.42
C ARG A 750 -18.78 -36.70 72.82
N GLU A 751 -19.02 -35.42 73.07
CA GLU A 751 -19.55 -34.92 74.34
C GLU A 751 -20.97 -35.44 74.64
N THR A 752 -21.81 -35.57 73.61
CA THR A 752 -23.23 -35.98 73.73
C THR A 752 -23.49 -37.47 73.45
N LYS A 753 -22.46 -38.33 73.47
CA LYS A 753 -22.56 -39.79 73.22
C LYS A 753 -23.28 -40.16 71.91
N GLY A 754 -23.10 -39.38 70.84
CA GLY A 754 -23.38 -39.83 69.48
C GLY A 754 -24.41 -39.04 68.66
N ASN A 755 -25.17 -38.11 69.26
CA ASN A 755 -26.16 -37.28 68.55
C ASN A 755 -25.88 -35.78 68.76
N LEU A 756 -25.96 -34.98 67.69
CA LEU A 756 -25.88 -33.51 67.81
C LEU A 756 -27.20 -32.98 68.41
N SER A 757 -27.11 -32.06 69.37
CA SER A 757 -28.28 -31.35 69.90
C SER A 757 -28.85 -30.37 68.86
N ASP A 758 -30.11 -29.96 69.02
CA ASP A 758 -30.73 -28.96 68.13
C ASP A 758 -29.98 -27.61 68.17
N GLU A 759 -29.44 -27.21 69.32
CA GLU A 759 -28.57 -26.04 69.46
C GLU A 759 -27.26 -26.19 68.66
N ALA A 760 -26.64 -27.38 68.70
CA ALA A 760 -25.44 -27.67 67.92
C ALA A 760 -25.73 -27.63 66.41
N LEU A 761 -26.83 -28.23 65.97
CA LEU A 761 -27.27 -28.21 64.57
C LEU A 761 -27.55 -26.78 64.09
N LYS A 762 -28.22 -25.96 64.91
CA LYS A 762 -28.46 -24.54 64.63
C LYS A 762 -27.15 -23.75 64.53
N SER A 763 -26.19 -24.00 65.42
CA SER A 763 -24.89 -23.32 65.41
C SER A 763 -24.01 -23.66 64.19
N LEU A 764 -24.18 -24.86 63.63
CA LEU A 764 -23.50 -25.33 62.42
C LEU A 764 -24.26 -24.98 61.13
N GLY A 765 -25.51 -24.52 61.25
CA GLY A 765 -26.40 -24.30 60.12
C GLY A 765 -26.80 -25.58 59.38
N TRP A 766 -26.85 -26.72 60.07
CA TRP A 766 -27.17 -28.04 59.48
C TRP A 766 -28.57 -28.50 59.89
N THR A 767 -29.29 -29.18 58.98
CA THR A 767 -30.51 -29.91 59.37
C THR A 767 -30.17 -31.28 59.96
N ILE A 768 -31.12 -31.88 60.70
CA ILE A 768 -31.00 -33.27 61.19
C ILE A 768 -30.75 -34.23 60.01
N GLY A 769 -31.42 -34.00 58.88
CA GLY A 769 -31.25 -34.79 57.65
C GLY A 769 -29.84 -34.66 57.07
N ASP A 770 -29.29 -33.45 57.00
CA ASP A 770 -27.93 -33.21 56.52
C ASP A 770 -26.89 -33.86 57.41
N ALA A 771 -27.01 -33.71 58.73
CA ALA A 771 -26.11 -34.34 59.69
C ALA A 771 -26.11 -35.87 59.54
N LYS A 772 -27.30 -36.49 59.40
CA LYS A 772 -27.42 -37.95 59.17
C LYS A 772 -26.75 -38.36 57.86
N ALA A 773 -26.95 -37.60 56.78
CA ALA A 773 -26.35 -37.88 55.48
C ALA A 773 -24.81 -37.76 55.50
N ILE A 774 -24.29 -36.69 56.10
CA ILE A 774 -22.84 -36.45 56.26
C ILE A 774 -22.20 -37.58 57.08
N TRP A 775 -22.79 -37.93 58.23
CA TRP A 775 -22.25 -39.01 59.06
C TRP A 775 -22.33 -40.38 58.40
N THR A 776 -23.37 -40.64 57.62
CA THR A 776 -23.48 -41.88 56.84
C THR A 776 -22.38 -41.93 55.79
N ALA A 777 -22.14 -40.84 55.06
CA ALA A 777 -21.09 -40.75 54.05
C ALA A 777 -19.66 -40.86 54.64
N LEU A 778 -19.46 -40.38 55.86
CA LEU A 778 -18.18 -40.53 56.57
C LEU A 778 -17.96 -41.97 57.05
N LYS A 779 -19.02 -42.75 57.28
CA LYS A 779 -18.96 -44.18 57.65
C LYS A 779 -18.75 -45.12 56.45
N THR A 780 -19.27 -44.80 55.26
CA THR A 780 -19.35 -45.72 54.12
C THR A 780 -18.05 -45.90 53.33
N VAL A 781 -17.04 -45.03 53.52
CA VAL A 781 -15.75 -45.17 52.83
C VAL A 781 -14.76 -45.86 53.80
N ARG A 782 -14.74 -47.20 53.77
CA ARG A 782 -13.71 -48.00 54.47
C ARG A 782 -12.33 -47.65 53.91
N ALA A 783 -11.41 -47.21 54.78
CA ALA A 783 -10.00 -47.14 54.48
C ALA A 783 -9.51 -48.49 53.93
N ARG A 784 -8.71 -48.50 52.85
CA ARG A 784 -8.01 -49.71 52.41
C ARG A 784 -7.15 -50.19 53.59
N MET A 785 -7.51 -51.33 54.19
CA MET A 785 -6.69 -52.02 55.17
C MET A 785 -5.32 -52.38 54.56
N PRO A 786 -4.24 -52.46 55.36
CA PRO A 786 -2.93 -52.90 54.86
C PRO A 786 -3.04 -54.29 54.23
N ASP A 787 -2.32 -54.51 53.13
CA ASP A 787 -2.11 -55.85 52.61
C ASP A 787 -1.44 -56.68 53.72
N ARG A 788 -2.00 -57.85 54.03
CA ARG A 788 -1.38 -58.82 54.93
C ARG A 788 0.04 -59.11 54.43
N GLU A 789 1.01 -59.11 55.35
CA GLU A 789 2.38 -59.50 55.05
C GLU A 789 2.41 -60.84 54.30
N GLY A 790 3.13 -60.89 53.17
CA GLY A 790 3.43 -62.13 52.47
C GLY A 790 2.93 -62.30 51.03
N LYS A 791 2.56 -61.24 50.29
CA LYS A 791 2.40 -61.33 48.83
C LYS A 791 3.35 -60.36 48.10
N PRO A 792 4.11 -60.81 47.08
CA PRO A 792 4.95 -59.92 46.30
C PRO A 792 4.06 -58.94 45.51
N VAL A 793 4.32 -57.65 45.67
CA VAL A 793 3.66 -56.60 44.90
C VAL A 793 4.17 -56.68 43.46
N VAL A 794 3.25 -56.90 42.52
CA VAL A 794 3.53 -56.82 41.08
C VAL A 794 3.76 -55.35 40.73
N ALA A 795 4.94 -55.03 40.22
CA ALA A 795 5.28 -53.69 39.74
C ALA A 795 4.34 -53.27 38.59
N ARG A 796 3.80 -52.05 38.65
CA ARG A 796 3.01 -51.47 37.55
C ARG A 796 3.97 -50.90 36.49
N PRO A 797 3.73 -51.10 35.17
CA PRO A 797 4.77 -50.88 34.16
C PRO A 797 5.10 -49.43 33.80
N ASP A 798 4.33 -48.42 34.24
CA ASP A 798 4.42 -47.08 33.66
C ASP A 798 4.69 -45.97 34.69
N SER A 799 5.78 -46.10 35.45
CA SER A 799 6.34 -44.99 36.23
C SER A 799 7.64 -44.49 35.57
N PRO A 800 7.80 -43.17 35.34
CA PRO A 800 9.06 -42.59 34.85
C PRO A 800 10.29 -42.88 35.74
N PHE A 801 10.06 -43.30 36.98
CA PHE A 801 11.11 -43.69 37.93
C PHE A 801 11.51 -45.18 37.85
N ALA A 802 10.77 -46.02 37.11
CA ALA A 802 11.12 -47.43 36.91
C ALA A 802 12.35 -47.59 35.99
N LYS A 803 12.50 -46.73 34.98
CA LYS A 803 13.66 -46.71 34.07
C LYS A 803 14.97 -46.27 34.72
N LEU A 804 14.92 -45.52 35.83
CA LEU A 804 16.12 -45.10 36.56
C LEU A 804 16.68 -46.23 37.46
N ALA A 805 15.82 -47.15 37.89
CA ALA A 805 16.20 -48.29 38.72
C ALA A 805 16.87 -49.42 37.91
N GLU A 806 16.56 -49.54 36.61
CA GLU A 806 17.21 -50.51 35.71
C GLU A 806 18.66 -50.14 35.37
N LEU A 807 19.02 -48.84 35.45
CA LEU A 807 20.38 -48.36 35.16
C LEU A 807 21.36 -48.47 36.32
N THR A 808 20.89 -48.81 37.53
CA THR A 808 21.71 -48.84 38.76
C THR A 808 21.71 -50.20 39.47
N ALA A 809 21.10 -51.24 38.88
CA ALA A 809 21.07 -52.58 39.48
C ALA A 809 22.35 -53.39 39.15
N PRO A 810 23.03 -53.99 40.16
CA PRO A 810 24.18 -54.87 39.91
C PRO A 810 23.74 -56.22 39.32
N ALA A 811 24.58 -56.77 38.42
CA ALA A 811 24.30 -57.99 37.66
C ALA A 811 24.02 -59.20 38.56
N GLN A 812 22.89 -59.89 38.34
CA GLN A 812 22.59 -61.15 39.01
C GLN A 812 23.27 -62.35 38.32
N PRO A 813 23.79 -63.33 39.08
CA PRO A 813 24.49 -64.47 38.52
C PRO A 813 23.54 -65.51 37.91
N ALA A 814 23.98 -66.09 36.80
CA ALA A 814 23.25 -67.07 36.02
C ALA A 814 22.98 -68.38 36.81
N ARG A 815 21.72 -68.83 36.82
CA ARG A 815 21.35 -70.19 37.22
C ARG A 815 20.95 -71.02 36.00
N ARG A 816 21.74 -72.04 35.67
CA ARG A 816 21.32 -73.25 34.92
C ARG A 816 21.87 -74.48 35.64
N LYS A 817 20.99 -75.29 36.25
CA LYS A 817 20.29 -76.48 35.71
C LYS A 817 21.18 -77.72 35.68
N ARG A 818 20.85 -78.70 36.53
CA ARG A 818 21.38 -80.07 36.51
C ARG A 818 20.84 -80.86 35.31
N PRO A 819 21.57 -81.87 34.82
CA PRO A 819 21.47 -82.37 33.44
C PRO A 819 20.47 -83.52 33.28
N ARG A 820 19.89 -83.64 32.09
CA ARG A 820 19.35 -84.89 31.56
C ARG A 820 19.89 -85.14 30.14
N ARG A 821 20.63 -86.25 30.07
CA ARG A 821 21.06 -87.16 28.99
C ARG A 821 20.94 -86.75 27.51
N LYS A 822 22.05 -87.03 26.82
CA LYS A 822 22.38 -86.96 25.38
C LYS A 822 21.39 -87.70 24.46
N THR A 823 21.20 -87.12 23.27
CA THR A 823 21.20 -87.84 21.99
C THR A 823 21.75 -86.93 20.88
N ALA A 824 22.73 -87.49 20.16
CA ALA A 824 23.35 -87.08 18.91
C ALA A 824 22.31 -87.00 17.76
N ALA A 825 22.52 -86.49 16.56
CA ALA A 825 23.51 -85.69 15.83
C ALA A 825 22.90 -85.50 14.41
N ALA A 826 23.51 -84.62 13.61
CA ALA A 826 23.41 -84.55 12.13
C ALA A 826 22.06 -84.02 11.58
N SER A 827 22.01 -83.09 10.63
CA SER A 827 23.01 -82.46 9.76
C SER A 827 22.51 -81.06 9.40
#